data_AF-K1WW07-F1
#
_entry.id   AF-K1WW07-F1
#
_cell.length_a   1.000
_cell.length_b   1.000
_cell.length_c   1.000
_cell.angle_alpha   90.00
_cell.angle_beta   90.00
_cell.angle_gamma   90.00
#
_symmetry.space_group_name_H-M   'P 1'
#
loop_
_entity.id
_entity.type
_entity.pdbx_description
1 polymer ?
#
loop_
_entity_poly.entity_id
_entity_poly.type
_entity_poly.pdbx_seq_one_letter_code
_entity_poly.pdbx_strand_id
1 'polypeptide(L)'
;YHNDRRWSRRFPIEESELIVLAPHLEEGKIRLPVYDISEGGCSVLAHAESLITIGMRFPAVELRRGNQTDRHDGATIMRLAPLENSNNWMVGLNFIDNSRDRDAFSQIEGKSVQSSNSAAITRLAAIAKQKIRSMIVGKQPSTREKVCVVHYKNTLGHRVGAILDASFELQDEPPPVDIAIVIVTPFQVRKEIFGLLARTLVDNFKAMGVNGVVCRFDMTHTVGESYMNPELEAKGCPYLHWTFSDCESDIHGSLKYLERRFRPKYRALVTYSIGAIPARRLIADGHEPKTDLWIAPFGCPDGQDMLKNFLAGVDLFQQYIEGKRMENYLSAGRFVDPNVSVPDAVRRGMGFIEDARKDMEQITIPVTWILGTYDYIVTRQRVRQMLNAPGGGVREIIELKAGHFLKKGPEAIESYKLIAETIFKHLFRIDKSAVEPDLGRFTRQSEAEWGRTKRLKITNSEEFWSGHLFGTSSEKEGYDILLYNPEYVEFIQEQAKLLDLQGDMRVADVGCGTGNLSIAALRAAEMNGDRLNLFCYDLVPEALQRTREKIEQLINLSVNGRYSGLKIDLNVVDLEAARLTPLKEFLSGELYGPLALSDRIEGLNTTTLRKISESYGSRLHKILHGEDTSVDEIMKICQDLDEVEAETVCDISRMSRFLKDRLKPKDLKPGKNVAETVNDIILNHISFGKATRDCRVNLPSDTFDRIGASLVLPYLYDPKSVVKEFYRALAPGGKIVLSSLKPNFDSSKSYIEEAQQISQRTDLTDKEKERLLVSLREFSSFLATLIELEDNGRFKFFTTQEMKTLMDEAGFANIKIKESLGNPTTALIFCAEKG
;
A
#
# COMPACT_ATOMS: atom_id res chain seq x y z
N TYR A 1 42.12 -5.68 -17.05
CA TYR A 1 43.03 -6.40 -17.97
C TYR A 1 43.99 -7.27 -17.17
N HIS A 2 43.64 -8.56 -16.98
CA HIS A 2 44.55 -9.61 -16.50
C HIS A 2 44.24 -10.91 -17.25
N ASN A 3 45.26 -11.41 -17.96
CA ASN A 3 45.33 -12.56 -18.88
C ASN A 3 44.36 -13.74 -18.70
N ASP A 4 43.52 -13.98 -19.71
CA ASP A 4 42.70 -15.21 -19.90
C ASP A 4 43.53 -16.48 -20.19
N ARG A 5 44.81 -16.35 -20.54
CA ARG A 5 45.68 -17.48 -20.94
C ARG A 5 46.34 -18.26 -19.79
N ARG A 6 46.02 -18.00 -18.52
CA ARG A 6 46.65 -18.70 -17.36
C ARG A 6 45.71 -19.62 -16.57
N TRP A 7 44.44 -19.73 -16.94
CA TRP A 7 43.44 -20.41 -16.12
C TRP A 7 43.40 -21.95 -16.30
N SER A 8 43.93 -22.48 -17.42
CA SER A 8 43.87 -23.91 -17.75
C SER A 8 44.87 -24.82 -17.01
N ARG A 9 45.61 -24.32 -16.00
CA ARG A 9 46.65 -25.08 -15.28
C ARG A 9 46.73 -24.83 -13.76
N ARG A 10 45.62 -24.52 -13.08
CA ARG A 10 45.61 -24.37 -11.61
C ARG A 10 45.23 -25.68 -10.93
N PHE A 11 45.98 -26.04 -9.89
CA PHE A 11 45.64 -27.12 -8.96
C PHE A 11 44.84 -26.53 -7.78
N PRO A 12 44.00 -27.33 -7.10
CA PRO A 12 43.33 -26.87 -5.89
C PRO A 12 44.38 -26.48 -4.85
N ILE A 13 44.10 -25.41 -4.10
CA ILE A 13 44.91 -24.98 -2.97
C ILE A 13 44.78 -26.06 -1.90
N GLU A 14 45.91 -26.61 -1.45
CA GLU A 14 45.94 -27.65 -0.42
C GLU A 14 45.22 -27.18 0.85
N GLU A 15 44.48 -28.10 1.46
CA GLU A 15 43.70 -27.88 2.70
C GLU A 15 42.67 -26.74 2.64
N SER A 16 42.27 -26.30 1.43
CA SER A 16 41.28 -25.25 1.23
C SER A 16 40.01 -25.76 0.54
N GLU A 17 38.87 -25.59 1.19
CA GLU A 17 37.57 -25.98 0.66
C GLU A 17 36.51 -24.90 0.95
N LEU A 18 35.61 -24.71 -0.01
CA LEU A 18 34.41 -23.93 0.17
C LEU A 18 33.27 -24.88 0.48
N ILE A 19 32.66 -24.70 1.64
CA ILE A 19 31.53 -25.49 2.10
C ILE A 19 30.25 -24.68 1.82
N VAL A 20 29.41 -25.21 0.95
CA VAL A 20 28.10 -24.64 0.61
C VAL A 20 27.03 -25.45 1.33
N LEU A 21 26.12 -24.79 2.03
CA LEU A 21 24.97 -25.48 2.62
C LEU A 21 24.05 -26.00 1.51
N ALA A 22 23.80 -27.31 1.51
CA ALA A 22 22.99 -28.00 0.52
C ALA A 22 22.07 -29.01 1.22
N PRO A 23 21.04 -28.53 1.93
CA PRO A 23 20.19 -29.37 2.79
C PRO A 23 19.38 -30.42 2.02
N HIS A 24 19.33 -30.32 0.69
CA HIS A 24 18.67 -31.30 -0.19
C HIS A 24 19.54 -32.54 -0.49
N LEU A 25 20.84 -32.52 -0.12
CA LEU A 25 21.74 -33.66 -0.24
C LEU A 25 21.80 -34.44 1.08
N GLU A 26 22.10 -35.74 1.02
CA GLU A 26 22.21 -36.63 2.18
C GLU A 26 23.23 -36.13 3.22
N GLU A 27 24.32 -35.51 2.78
CA GLU A 27 25.36 -34.91 3.65
C GLU A 27 25.01 -33.49 4.13
N GLY A 28 23.93 -32.89 3.63
CA GLY A 28 23.47 -31.53 3.95
C GLY A 28 24.39 -30.39 3.51
N LYS A 29 25.54 -30.70 2.88
CA LYS A 29 26.58 -29.75 2.49
C LYS A 29 27.28 -30.22 1.21
N ILE A 30 27.75 -29.27 0.40
CA ILE A 30 28.65 -29.52 -0.73
C ILE A 30 30.02 -28.94 -0.36
N ARG A 31 31.08 -29.74 -0.55
CA ARG A 31 32.46 -29.28 -0.38
C ARG A 31 33.09 -29.09 -1.75
N LEU A 32 33.46 -27.86 -2.06
CA LEU A 32 34.06 -27.49 -3.32
C LEU A 32 35.54 -27.17 -3.11
N PRO A 33 36.47 -27.84 -3.81
CA PRO A 33 37.88 -27.51 -3.74
C PRO A 33 38.13 -26.08 -4.25
N VAL A 34 38.95 -25.32 -3.53
CA VAL A 34 39.24 -23.91 -3.85
C VAL A 34 40.49 -23.81 -4.69
N TYR A 35 40.44 -23.07 -5.80
CA TYR A 35 41.52 -22.94 -6.78
C TYR A 35 42.18 -21.57 -6.78
N ASP A 36 41.54 -20.56 -6.20
CA ASP A 36 42.10 -19.23 -5.99
C ASP A 36 41.40 -18.55 -4.80
N ILE A 37 42.11 -17.68 -4.09
CA ILE A 37 41.58 -16.89 -2.97
C ILE A 37 42.08 -15.47 -3.12
N SER A 38 41.15 -14.52 -3.05
CA SER A 38 41.40 -13.08 -3.04
C SER A 38 40.88 -12.48 -1.74
N GLU A 39 41.20 -11.21 -1.47
CA GLU A 39 40.74 -10.49 -0.28
C GLU A 39 39.20 -10.48 -0.16
N GLY A 40 38.48 -10.59 -1.28
CA GLY A 40 37.03 -10.56 -1.31
C GLY A 40 36.33 -11.79 -1.86
N GLY A 41 37.01 -12.87 -2.21
CA GLY A 41 36.38 -13.94 -2.97
C GLY A 41 37.26 -15.17 -3.17
N CYS A 42 36.71 -16.23 -3.76
CA CYS A 42 37.47 -17.43 -4.12
C CYS A 42 37.07 -17.96 -5.51
N SER A 43 37.77 -18.96 -6.03
CA SER A 43 37.35 -19.70 -7.22
C SER A 43 37.20 -21.18 -6.91
N VAL A 44 36.16 -21.81 -7.45
CA VAL A 44 35.84 -23.25 -7.28
C VAL A 44 35.50 -23.89 -8.63
N LEU A 45 35.38 -25.21 -8.67
CA LEU A 45 34.87 -25.91 -9.86
C LEU A 45 33.40 -26.27 -9.71
N ALA A 46 32.68 -26.19 -10.81
CA ALA A 46 31.36 -26.76 -10.97
C ALA A 46 31.28 -27.54 -12.29
N HIS A 47 30.38 -28.52 -12.37
CA HIS A 47 30.21 -29.30 -13.59
C HIS A 47 29.59 -28.46 -14.71
N ALA A 48 29.85 -28.81 -15.97
CA ALA A 48 29.37 -28.09 -17.15
C ALA A 48 27.84 -28.00 -17.22
N GLU A 49 27.17 -29.02 -16.67
CA GLU A 49 25.71 -29.14 -16.59
C GLU A 49 25.11 -28.48 -15.34
N SER A 50 25.94 -27.93 -14.45
CA SER A 50 25.45 -27.19 -13.30
C SER A 50 24.68 -25.94 -13.77
N LEU A 51 23.46 -25.75 -13.26
CA LEU A 51 22.63 -24.57 -13.52
C LEU A 51 23.16 -23.37 -12.73
N ILE A 52 24.33 -22.89 -13.11
CA ILE A 52 24.98 -21.71 -12.53
C ILE A 52 25.13 -20.63 -13.58
N THR A 53 24.86 -19.40 -13.19
CA THR A 53 25.04 -18.22 -14.06
C THR A 53 25.82 -17.15 -13.30
N ILE A 54 26.55 -16.32 -14.05
CA ILE A 54 27.18 -15.13 -13.49
C ILE A 54 26.07 -14.25 -12.88
N GLY A 55 26.23 -13.92 -11.60
CA GLY A 55 25.31 -13.15 -10.76
C GLY A 55 24.42 -13.95 -9.83
N MET A 56 24.40 -15.27 -9.98
CA MET A 56 23.76 -16.16 -9.03
C MET A 56 24.45 -16.03 -7.66
N ARG A 57 23.66 -15.87 -6.59
CA ARG A 57 24.17 -15.84 -5.21
C ARG A 57 24.04 -17.23 -4.58
N PHE A 58 25.17 -17.80 -4.17
CA PHE A 58 25.20 -18.95 -3.29
C PHE A 58 24.65 -18.55 -1.90
N PRO A 59 23.98 -19.50 -1.20
CA PRO A 59 23.61 -19.33 0.20
C PRO A 59 24.85 -19.14 1.07
N ALA A 60 24.68 -18.97 2.38
CA ALA A 60 25.80 -18.85 3.30
C ALA A 60 26.86 -19.95 3.05
N VAL A 61 28.11 -19.52 2.94
CA VAL A 61 29.25 -20.38 2.64
C VAL A 61 30.29 -20.28 3.75
N GLU A 62 30.96 -21.40 4.03
CA GLU A 62 32.11 -21.44 4.92
C GLU A 62 33.37 -21.71 4.08
N LEU A 63 34.32 -20.78 4.08
CA LEU A 63 35.62 -20.98 3.45
C LEU A 63 36.58 -21.53 4.49
N ARG A 64 36.98 -22.80 4.37
CA ARG A 64 37.99 -23.42 5.23
C ARG A 64 39.37 -23.33 4.57
N ARG A 65 40.37 -22.94 5.36
CA ARG A 65 41.78 -22.81 4.98
C ARG A 65 42.65 -23.39 6.10
N GLY A 66 43.04 -24.67 5.98
CA GLY A 66 43.71 -25.39 7.07
C GLY A 66 42.86 -25.38 8.34
N ASN A 67 43.37 -24.75 9.41
CA ASN A 67 42.68 -24.61 10.70
C ASN A 67 41.78 -23.36 10.81
N GLN A 68 41.76 -22.49 9.80
CA GLN A 68 40.93 -21.28 9.79
C GLN A 68 39.64 -21.51 9.00
N THR A 69 38.52 -21.04 9.55
CA THR A 69 37.21 -21.07 8.87
C THR A 69 36.63 -19.66 8.87
N ASP A 70 36.38 -19.12 7.69
CA ASP A 70 35.72 -17.84 7.51
C ASP A 70 34.29 -18.07 7.04
N ARG A 71 33.32 -17.45 7.70
CA ARG A 71 31.90 -17.55 7.36
C ARG A 71 31.46 -16.33 6.58
N HIS A 72 30.71 -16.55 5.51
CA HIS A 72 30.15 -15.51 4.67
C HIS A 72 28.65 -15.76 4.47
N ASP A 73 27.84 -14.70 4.59
CA ASP A 73 26.37 -14.76 4.46
C ASP A 73 25.88 -15.12 3.04
N GLY A 74 26.80 -15.18 2.08
CA GLY A 74 26.59 -15.67 0.72
C GLY A 74 27.79 -15.37 -0.17
N ALA A 75 27.77 -15.88 -1.40
CA ALA A 75 28.80 -15.58 -2.38
C ALA A 75 28.19 -15.41 -3.78
N THR A 76 28.48 -14.31 -4.46
CA THR A 76 27.96 -14.07 -5.82
C THR A 76 28.92 -14.63 -6.85
N ILE A 77 28.42 -15.36 -7.84
CA ILE A 77 29.21 -15.82 -8.99
C ILE A 77 29.57 -14.61 -9.85
N MET A 78 30.81 -14.14 -9.80
CA MET A 78 31.27 -13.02 -10.62
C MET A 78 31.76 -13.45 -12.00
N ARG A 79 32.17 -14.71 -12.13
CA ARG A 79 32.79 -15.20 -13.37
C ARG A 79 32.58 -16.70 -13.55
N LEU A 80 32.32 -17.09 -14.79
CA LEU A 80 32.36 -18.47 -15.26
C LEU A 80 33.36 -18.55 -16.40
N ALA A 81 34.32 -19.47 -16.31
CA ALA A 81 35.26 -19.73 -17.39
C ALA A 81 35.31 -21.24 -17.68
N PRO A 82 35.08 -21.67 -18.93
CA PRO A 82 35.21 -23.08 -19.28
C PRO A 82 36.67 -23.51 -19.15
N LEU A 83 36.89 -24.70 -18.59
CA LEU A 83 38.22 -25.30 -18.53
C LEU A 83 38.48 -26.14 -19.78
N GLU A 84 39.53 -25.80 -20.52
CA GLU A 84 39.97 -26.54 -21.70
C GLU A 84 40.12 -28.03 -21.40
N ASN A 85 39.49 -28.88 -22.22
CA ASN A 85 39.51 -30.35 -22.11
C ASN A 85 38.86 -30.92 -20.82
N SER A 86 37.90 -30.24 -20.22
CA SER A 86 37.08 -30.80 -19.12
C SER A 86 35.60 -30.40 -19.24
N ASN A 87 34.70 -31.21 -18.67
CA ASN A 87 33.29 -30.86 -18.49
C ASN A 87 33.07 -30.02 -17.23
N ASN A 88 33.95 -29.07 -16.92
CA ASN A 88 33.85 -28.23 -15.72
C ASN A 88 33.99 -26.74 -16.05
N TRP A 89 33.26 -25.92 -15.30
CA TRP A 89 33.45 -24.48 -15.21
C TRP A 89 34.33 -24.14 -14.01
N MET A 90 35.26 -23.20 -14.21
CA MET A 90 35.86 -22.43 -13.12
C MET A 90 34.88 -21.32 -12.73
N VAL A 91 34.45 -21.34 -11.48
CA VAL A 91 33.45 -20.44 -10.91
C VAL A 91 34.15 -19.47 -9.97
N GLY A 92 34.24 -18.20 -10.35
CA GLY A 92 34.75 -17.13 -9.51
C GLY A 92 33.64 -16.57 -8.62
N LEU A 93 33.85 -16.58 -7.32
CA LEU A 93 32.92 -16.17 -6.27
C LEU A 93 33.43 -14.91 -5.56
N ASN A 94 32.51 -14.00 -5.24
CA ASN A 94 32.79 -12.82 -4.43
C ASN A 94 31.94 -12.84 -3.15
N PHE A 95 32.62 -12.78 -2.01
CA PHE A 95 32.07 -12.73 -0.66
C PHE A 95 31.79 -11.29 -0.19
N ILE A 96 32.45 -10.30 -0.79
CA ILE A 96 32.29 -8.91 -0.40
C ILE A 96 31.11 -8.31 -1.18
N ASP A 97 30.02 -8.10 -0.45
CA ASP A 97 28.82 -7.39 -0.88
C ASP A 97 29.03 -5.85 -0.91
N ASN A 98 30.14 -5.37 -0.35
CA ASN A 98 30.60 -3.99 -0.37
C ASN A 98 31.60 -3.76 -1.50
N SER A 99 31.10 -3.50 -2.71
CA SER A 99 31.96 -2.90 -3.74
C SER A 99 32.45 -1.54 -3.22
N ARG A 100 33.70 -1.46 -2.74
CA ARG A 100 34.51 -0.22 -2.75
C ARG A 100 34.94 0.10 -4.19
N ASP A 101 34.04 -0.08 -5.14
CA ASP A 101 34.23 0.39 -6.50
C ASP A 101 34.01 1.91 -6.49
N ARG A 102 34.75 2.62 -7.33
CA ARG A 102 34.44 4.02 -7.62
C ARG A 102 33.02 4.07 -8.17
N ASP A 103 32.13 4.79 -7.49
CA ASP A 103 30.75 4.93 -7.91
C ASP A 103 30.68 5.53 -9.32
N ALA A 104 30.06 4.80 -10.27
CA ALA A 104 29.86 5.24 -11.65
C ALA A 104 28.66 6.21 -11.82
N PHE A 105 28.19 6.82 -10.73
CA PHE A 105 26.98 7.65 -10.69
C PHE A 105 27.18 8.90 -9.81
N SER A 106 26.41 9.95 -10.09
CA SER A 106 26.33 11.12 -9.21
C SER A 106 25.27 10.89 -8.12
N GLN A 107 25.60 11.19 -6.88
CA GLN A 107 24.71 11.00 -5.75
C GLN A 107 24.28 12.33 -5.13
N ILE A 108 22.98 12.48 -4.86
CA ILE A 108 22.40 13.61 -4.14
C ILE A 108 21.82 13.06 -2.84
N GLU A 109 22.55 13.25 -1.74
CA GLU A 109 22.13 12.82 -0.41
C GLU A 109 21.29 13.89 0.29
N GLY A 110 20.33 13.45 1.10
CA GLY A 110 19.75 14.29 2.14
C GLY A 110 18.92 15.48 1.65
N LYS A 111 18.27 15.41 0.48
CA LYS A 111 17.19 16.35 0.16
C LYS A 111 16.07 16.14 1.20
N SER A 112 16.06 16.99 2.22
CA SER A 112 14.98 17.05 3.19
C SER A 112 13.70 17.37 2.43
N VAL A 113 12.66 16.57 2.62
CA VAL A 113 11.29 16.99 2.31
C VAL A 113 11.10 18.29 3.06
N GLN A 114 11.14 19.44 2.38
CA GLN A 114 10.76 20.69 3.00
C GLN A 114 9.26 20.54 3.22
N SER A 115 8.85 20.23 4.46
CA SER A 115 7.46 20.32 4.87
C SER A 115 7.09 21.79 4.82
N SER A 116 6.76 22.25 3.62
CA SER A 116 6.45 23.64 3.43
C SER A 116 5.13 23.85 4.18
N ASN A 117 5.16 24.64 5.26
CA ASN A 117 3.94 25.13 5.91
C ASN A 117 3.00 25.77 4.87
N SER A 118 3.55 26.22 3.74
CA SER A 118 2.81 26.60 2.54
C SER A 118 1.94 25.51 1.95
N ALA A 119 2.24 24.20 1.99
CA ALA A 119 1.34 23.17 1.47
C ALA A 119 0.07 23.00 2.32
N ALA A 120 0.19 23.07 3.65
CA ALA A 120 -0.95 23.07 4.57
C ALA A 120 -1.75 24.39 4.45
N ILE A 121 -1.07 25.52 4.35
CA ILE A 121 -1.67 26.83 4.08
C ILE A 121 -2.30 26.87 2.69
N THR A 122 -1.75 26.19 1.68
CA THR A 122 -2.29 26.13 0.31
C THR A 122 -3.51 25.21 0.25
N ARG A 123 -3.54 24.10 1.01
CA ARG A 123 -4.78 23.31 1.21
C ARG A 123 -5.87 24.14 1.90
N LEU A 124 -5.54 24.78 3.02
CA LEU A 124 -6.50 25.63 3.75
C LEU A 124 -6.94 26.84 2.92
N ALA A 125 -6.03 27.48 2.18
CA ALA A 125 -6.31 28.59 1.30
C ALA A 125 -7.04 28.16 0.02
N ALA A 126 -6.84 26.95 -0.49
CA ALA A 126 -7.59 26.40 -1.61
C ALA A 126 -9.01 26.03 -1.19
N ILE A 127 -9.18 25.35 -0.05
CA ILE A 127 -10.49 25.04 0.56
C ILE A 127 -11.22 26.33 0.95
N ALA A 128 -10.52 27.30 1.55
CA ALA A 128 -11.07 28.61 1.87
C ALA A 128 -11.39 29.41 0.61
N LYS A 129 -10.52 29.42 -0.42
CA LYS A 129 -10.83 30.03 -1.72
C LYS A 129 -11.99 29.34 -2.42
N GLN A 130 -12.19 28.04 -2.22
CA GLN A 130 -13.31 27.29 -2.79
C GLN A 130 -14.61 27.61 -2.05
N LYS A 131 -14.60 27.65 -0.70
CA LYS A 131 -15.72 28.14 0.12
C LYS A 131 -16.06 29.62 -0.13
N ILE A 132 -15.06 30.46 -0.31
CA ILE A 132 -15.21 31.89 -0.57
C ILE A 132 -15.64 32.13 -2.03
N ARG A 133 -15.10 31.39 -3.02
CA ARG A 133 -15.59 31.44 -4.41
C ARG A 133 -17.02 30.93 -4.54
N SER A 134 -17.41 29.87 -3.81
CA SER A 134 -18.80 29.41 -3.80
C SER A 134 -19.76 30.42 -3.18
N MET A 135 -19.27 31.35 -2.37
CA MET A 135 -20.05 32.44 -1.80
C MET A 135 -20.05 33.73 -2.66
N ILE A 136 -19.02 33.97 -3.48
CA ILE A 136 -18.79 35.27 -4.16
C ILE A 136 -18.95 35.19 -5.69
N VAL A 137 -18.76 34.04 -6.33
CA VAL A 137 -18.83 33.91 -7.80
C VAL A 137 -20.14 33.24 -8.19
N GLY A 138 -21.04 34.03 -8.77
CA GLY A 138 -22.24 33.52 -9.42
C GLY A 138 -21.91 32.47 -10.49
N LYS A 139 -22.74 31.43 -10.52
CA LYS A 139 -22.95 30.46 -11.60
C LYS A 139 -21.92 30.50 -12.74
N GLN A 140 -20.73 29.94 -12.52
CA GLN A 140 -20.00 29.34 -13.63
C GLN A 140 -20.44 27.87 -13.70
N PRO A 141 -20.97 27.39 -14.84
CA PRO A 141 -21.30 25.98 -14.99
C PRO A 141 -20.06 25.15 -14.66
N SER A 142 -20.22 24.12 -13.86
CA SER A 142 -19.16 23.15 -13.63
C SER A 142 -18.83 22.49 -14.98
N THR A 143 -17.77 22.96 -15.66
CA THR A 143 -17.28 22.29 -16.86
C THR A 143 -16.85 20.90 -16.43
N ARG A 144 -17.62 19.88 -16.86
CA ARG A 144 -17.38 18.45 -16.59
C ARG A 144 -15.90 18.16 -16.87
N GLU A 145 -15.13 17.89 -15.83
CA GLU A 145 -13.72 17.53 -16.00
C GLU A 145 -13.69 16.17 -16.71
N LYS A 146 -13.45 16.20 -18.02
CA LYS A 146 -13.48 15.01 -18.87
C LYS A 146 -12.19 14.23 -18.63
N VAL A 147 -12.30 13.09 -17.96
CA VAL A 147 -11.21 12.12 -17.87
C VAL A 147 -10.99 11.51 -19.26
N CYS A 148 -9.79 11.68 -19.82
CA CYS A 148 -9.45 11.11 -21.13
C CYS A 148 -9.00 9.66 -20.97
N VAL A 149 -9.96 8.74 -21.03
CA VAL A 149 -9.69 7.29 -21.01
C VAL A 149 -9.42 6.80 -22.43
N VAL A 150 -8.32 6.10 -22.61
CA VAL A 150 -7.94 5.52 -23.90
C VAL A 150 -7.71 4.02 -23.76
N HIS A 151 -7.96 3.32 -24.86
CA HIS A 151 -7.74 1.88 -24.96
C HIS A 151 -6.91 1.57 -26.19
N TYR A 152 -5.92 0.70 -26.02
CA TYR A 152 -5.08 0.20 -27.10
C TYR A 152 -4.69 -1.26 -26.84
N LYS A 153 -4.04 -1.89 -27.82
CA LYS A 153 -3.50 -3.23 -27.66
C LYS A 153 -2.00 -3.15 -27.35
N ASN A 154 -1.56 -3.97 -26.39
CA ASN A 154 -0.14 -4.19 -26.15
C ASN A 154 0.48 -5.09 -27.25
N THR A 155 1.76 -5.40 -27.16
CA THR A 155 2.44 -6.23 -28.18
C THR A 155 1.99 -7.69 -28.19
N LEU A 156 1.36 -8.17 -27.12
CA LEU A 156 0.72 -9.48 -27.01
C LEU A 156 -0.76 -9.47 -27.47
N GLY A 157 -1.30 -8.32 -27.88
CA GLY A 157 -2.67 -8.16 -28.35
C GLY A 157 -3.72 -7.97 -27.26
N HIS A 158 -3.32 -7.95 -25.99
CA HIS A 158 -4.18 -7.67 -24.84
C HIS A 158 -4.58 -6.20 -24.80
N ARG A 159 -5.82 -5.92 -24.38
CA ARG A 159 -6.33 -4.54 -24.21
C ARG A 159 -5.70 -3.90 -22.98
N VAL A 160 -5.11 -2.72 -23.15
CA VAL A 160 -4.61 -1.87 -22.07
C VAL A 160 -5.56 -0.69 -21.88
N GLY A 161 -5.98 -0.44 -20.65
CA GLY A 161 -6.75 0.73 -20.23
C GLY A 161 -5.83 1.79 -19.63
N ALA A 162 -5.88 3.01 -20.16
CA ALA A 162 -5.01 4.11 -19.75
C ALA A 162 -5.77 5.44 -19.61
N ILE A 163 -5.19 6.37 -18.84
CA ILE A 163 -5.62 7.76 -18.72
C ILE A 163 -4.53 8.66 -19.32
N LEU A 164 -4.96 9.64 -20.12
CA LEU A 164 -4.12 10.70 -20.63
C LEU A 164 -4.37 12.00 -19.88
N ASP A 165 -3.28 12.61 -19.42
CA ASP A 165 -3.24 13.95 -18.81
C ASP A 165 -2.31 14.82 -19.66
N ALA A 166 -2.71 16.04 -20.03
CA ALA A 166 -1.90 16.90 -20.91
C ALA A 166 -1.85 18.37 -20.46
N SER A 167 -0.76 19.06 -20.81
CA SER A 167 -0.60 20.51 -20.56
C SER A 167 -1.46 21.38 -21.49
N PHE A 168 -2.10 20.77 -22.48
CA PHE A 168 -2.99 21.34 -23.47
C PHE A 168 -4.30 20.54 -23.54
N GLU A 169 -5.27 21.00 -24.32
CA GLU A 169 -6.52 20.27 -24.53
C GLU A 169 -6.32 19.07 -25.45
N LEU A 170 -6.79 17.89 -25.01
CA LEU A 170 -6.73 16.66 -25.81
C LEU A 170 -7.81 16.68 -26.90
N GLN A 171 -7.46 17.25 -28.05
CA GLN A 171 -8.27 17.28 -29.28
C GLN A 171 -7.76 16.23 -30.30
N ASP A 172 -8.44 16.12 -31.45
CA ASP A 172 -8.01 15.20 -32.52
C ASP A 172 -6.71 15.63 -33.19
N GLU A 173 -6.50 16.94 -33.33
CA GLU A 173 -5.25 17.55 -33.80
C GLU A 173 -4.56 18.28 -32.62
N PRO A 174 -3.68 17.59 -31.87
CA PRO A 174 -2.96 18.21 -30.76
C PRO A 174 -1.88 19.18 -31.27
N PRO A 175 -1.46 20.18 -30.47
CA PRO A 175 -0.26 20.95 -30.77
C PRO A 175 0.97 20.04 -30.83
N PRO A 176 2.10 20.51 -31.42
CA PRO A 176 3.36 19.78 -31.37
C PRO A 176 3.70 19.38 -29.93
N VAL A 177 3.88 18.08 -29.70
CA VAL A 177 4.15 17.52 -28.38
C VAL A 177 5.66 17.44 -28.17
N ASP A 178 6.15 18.14 -27.16
CA ASP A 178 7.57 18.15 -26.80
C ASP A 178 7.96 16.88 -26.05
N ILE A 179 7.08 16.37 -25.19
CA ILE A 179 7.37 15.18 -24.38
C ILE A 179 6.13 14.33 -24.14
N ALA A 180 6.32 13.02 -24.25
CA ALA A 180 5.37 12.03 -23.77
C ALA A 180 5.98 11.23 -22.61
N ILE A 181 5.21 11.07 -21.53
CA ILE A 181 5.61 10.29 -20.35
C ILE A 181 4.70 9.08 -20.22
N VAL A 182 5.30 7.91 -19.99
CA VAL A 182 4.56 6.72 -19.54
C VAL A 182 4.89 6.49 -18.07
N ILE A 183 3.86 6.52 -17.23
CA ILE A 183 3.93 6.13 -15.82
C ILE A 183 3.53 4.65 -15.72
N VAL A 184 4.46 3.83 -15.25
CA VAL A 184 4.24 2.40 -15.01
C VAL A 184 3.90 2.22 -13.54
N THR A 185 2.68 1.75 -13.28
CA THR A 185 2.20 1.51 -11.92
C THR A 185 2.89 0.28 -11.29
N PRO A 186 2.98 0.17 -9.96
CA PRO A 186 3.36 -1.06 -9.29
C PRO A 186 2.38 -2.21 -9.57
N PHE A 187 2.82 -3.44 -9.28
CA PHE A 187 1.93 -4.61 -9.25
C PHE A 187 0.75 -4.34 -8.31
N GLN A 188 -0.46 -4.69 -8.74
CA GLN A 188 -1.69 -4.52 -7.94
C GLN A 188 -2.05 -3.08 -7.57
N VAL A 189 -1.52 -2.08 -8.30
CA VAL A 189 -1.88 -0.67 -8.10
C VAL A 189 -2.51 -0.12 -9.37
N ARG A 190 -3.66 0.55 -9.20
CA ARG A 190 -4.40 1.19 -10.29
C ARG A 190 -3.76 2.52 -10.71
N LYS A 191 -3.90 2.88 -11.98
CA LYS A 191 -3.43 4.15 -12.56
C LYS A 191 -3.99 5.40 -11.87
N GLU A 192 -5.21 5.35 -11.33
CA GLU A 192 -5.86 6.48 -10.65
C GLU A 192 -5.06 6.97 -9.42
N ILE A 193 -4.27 6.10 -8.78
CA ILE A 193 -3.41 6.48 -7.65
C ILE A 193 -2.34 7.50 -8.04
N PHE A 194 -1.88 7.47 -9.28
CA PHE A 194 -0.84 8.37 -9.80
C PHE A 194 -1.41 9.68 -10.37
N GLY A 195 -2.68 10.01 -10.10
CA GLY A 195 -3.29 11.26 -10.55
C GLY A 195 -2.57 12.50 -10.02
N LEU A 196 -2.08 12.47 -8.78
CA LEU A 196 -1.33 13.59 -8.20
C LEU A 196 0.03 13.78 -8.88
N LEU A 197 0.72 12.68 -9.23
CA LEU A 197 1.95 12.73 -10.01
C LEU A 197 1.68 13.31 -11.40
N ALA A 198 0.66 12.83 -12.11
CA ALA A 198 0.28 13.36 -13.41
C ALA A 198 -0.06 14.86 -13.34
N ARG A 199 -0.84 15.29 -12.34
CA ARG A 199 -1.14 16.71 -12.09
C ARG A 199 0.13 17.54 -11.88
N THR A 200 1.05 17.05 -11.04
CA THR A 200 2.33 17.71 -10.75
C THR A 200 3.14 17.91 -12.02
N LEU A 201 3.27 16.87 -12.86
CA LEU A 201 3.98 16.95 -14.14
C LEU A 201 3.31 17.94 -15.09
N VAL A 202 1.99 17.87 -15.26
CA VAL A 202 1.26 18.74 -16.18
C VAL A 202 1.31 20.21 -15.75
N ASP A 203 1.18 20.52 -14.45
CA ASP A 203 1.30 21.90 -13.96
C ASP A 203 2.71 22.46 -14.18
N ASN A 204 3.72 21.61 -14.01
CA ASN A 204 5.11 21.98 -14.28
C ASN A 204 5.38 22.18 -15.78
N PHE A 205 4.81 21.36 -16.66
CA PHE A 205 4.88 21.60 -18.11
C PHE A 205 4.25 22.92 -18.50
N LYS A 206 3.07 23.26 -17.95
CA LYS A 206 2.43 24.56 -18.16
C LYS A 206 3.31 25.71 -17.67
N ALA A 207 3.89 25.59 -16.48
CA ALA A 207 4.76 26.61 -15.90
C ALA A 207 6.03 26.86 -16.74
N MET A 208 6.53 25.82 -17.43
CA MET A 208 7.72 25.90 -18.27
C MET A 208 7.42 26.13 -19.76
N GLY A 209 6.15 26.25 -20.14
CA GLY A 209 5.75 26.44 -21.55
C GLY A 209 6.01 25.23 -22.44
N VAL A 210 5.96 24.02 -21.88
CA VAL A 210 6.21 22.74 -22.57
C VAL A 210 4.88 22.04 -22.86
N ASN A 211 4.72 21.53 -24.08
CA ASN A 211 3.59 20.69 -24.47
C ASN A 211 3.88 19.23 -24.10
N GLY A 212 3.42 18.81 -22.93
CA GLY A 212 3.64 17.48 -22.39
C GLY A 212 2.35 16.67 -22.27
N VAL A 213 2.44 15.37 -22.54
CA VAL A 213 1.37 14.39 -22.29
C VAL A 213 1.89 13.30 -21.36
N VAL A 214 1.06 12.89 -20.41
CA VAL A 214 1.32 11.84 -19.43
C VAL A 214 0.30 10.73 -19.64
N CYS A 215 0.78 9.51 -19.81
CA CYS A 215 -0.02 8.29 -19.92
C CYS A 215 0.19 7.43 -18.69
N ARG A 216 -0.90 7.11 -17.99
CA ARG A 216 -0.91 6.18 -16.86
C ARG A 216 -1.77 4.98 -17.25
N PHE A 217 -1.30 3.75 -17.03
CA PHE A 217 -2.05 2.55 -17.41
C PHE A 217 -2.08 1.51 -16.29
N ASP A 218 -3.08 0.64 -16.32
CA ASP A 218 -3.14 -0.54 -15.45
C ASP A 218 -2.40 -1.70 -16.12
N MET A 219 -1.58 -2.47 -15.40
CA MET A 219 -0.97 -3.67 -15.98
C MET A 219 -2.04 -4.70 -16.35
N THR A 220 -1.86 -5.38 -17.49
CA THR A 220 -2.68 -6.54 -17.85
C THR A 220 -2.48 -7.69 -16.86
N HIS A 221 -3.50 -8.52 -16.68
CA HIS A 221 -3.55 -9.59 -15.67
C HIS A 221 -3.40 -9.10 -14.22
N THR A 222 -3.68 -7.81 -13.96
CA THR A 222 -3.69 -7.22 -12.61
C THR A 222 -4.93 -6.36 -12.36
N VAL A 223 -5.04 -5.74 -11.18
CA VAL A 223 -6.17 -4.87 -10.84
C VAL A 223 -6.28 -3.68 -11.81
N GLY A 224 -7.51 -3.31 -12.17
CA GLY A 224 -7.78 -2.14 -12.99
C GLY A 224 -8.70 -2.46 -14.16
N GLU A 225 -8.49 -1.77 -15.28
CA GLU A 225 -9.37 -1.82 -16.45
C GLU A 225 -8.71 -2.39 -17.70
N SER A 226 -7.42 -2.72 -17.61
CA SER A 226 -6.71 -3.51 -18.60
C SER A 226 -7.23 -4.95 -18.63
N TYR A 227 -6.79 -5.71 -19.63
CA TYR A 227 -7.22 -7.07 -19.84
C TYR A 227 -6.98 -7.94 -18.62
N MET A 228 -8.01 -8.67 -18.22
CA MET A 228 -7.99 -9.69 -17.19
C MET A 228 -8.54 -10.99 -17.80
N ASN A 229 -8.02 -12.14 -17.36
CA ASN A 229 -8.59 -13.42 -17.78
C ASN A 229 -9.97 -13.60 -17.11
N PRO A 230 -11.09 -13.64 -17.87
CA PRO A 230 -12.43 -13.69 -17.29
C PRO A 230 -12.70 -14.96 -16.47
N GLU A 231 -12.11 -16.09 -16.86
CA GLU A 231 -12.29 -17.36 -16.13
C GLU A 231 -11.59 -17.34 -14.78
N LEU A 232 -10.40 -16.74 -14.71
CA LEU A 232 -9.65 -16.60 -13.46
C LEU A 232 -10.27 -15.55 -12.54
N GLU A 233 -10.77 -14.46 -13.12
CA GLU A 233 -11.51 -13.44 -12.38
C GLU A 233 -12.77 -14.03 -11.74
N ALA A 234 -13.54 -14.81 -12.50
CA ALA A 234 -14.73 -15.51 -11.99
C ALA A 234 -14.42 -16.52 -10.87
N LYS A 235 -13.20 -17.08 -10.86
CA LYS A 235 -12.71 -18.00 -9.82
C LYS A 235 -12.05 -17.27 -8.62
N GLY A 236 -11.97 -15.95 -8.63
CA GLY A 236 -11.32 -15.17 -7.57
C GLY A 236 -9.80 -15.28 -7.55
N CYS A 237 -9.17 -15.76 -8.62
CA CYS A 237 -7.71 -15.94 -8.73
C CYS A 237 -7.12 -15.17 -9.94
N PRO A 238 -7.40 -13.87 -10.08
CA PRO A 238 -7.13 -13.10 -11.31
C PRO A 238 -5.66 -13.03 -11.70
N TYR A 239 -4.72 -13.21 -10.76
CA TYR A 239 -3.29 -12.94 -10.98
C TYR A 239 -2.46 -14.18 -11.30
N LEU A 240 -3.06 -15.37 -11.38
CA LEU A 240 -2.32 -16.62 -11.62
C LEU A 240 -1.55 -16.62 -12.94
N HIS A 241 -1.97 -15.84 -13.94
CA HIS A 241 -1.34 -15.79 -15.26
C HIS A 241 -0.43 -14.58 -15.48
N TRP A 242 -0.24 -13.72 -14.48
CA TRP A 242 0.58 -12.53 -14.65
C TRP A 242 2.08 -12.87 -14.81
N THR A 243 2.76 -12.20 -15.74
CA THR A 243 4.20 -12.34 -16.00
C THR A 243 4.92 -11.00 -16.11
N PHE A 244 6.27 -11.02 -16.05
CA PHE A 244 7.06 -9.80 -16.26
C PHE A 244 7.00 -9.35 -17.73
N SER A 245 6.96 -10.30 -18.67
CA SER A 245 6.79 -10.04 -20.09
C SER A 245 5.46 -9.34 -20.43
N ASP A 246 4.38 -9.62 -19.69
CA ASP A 246 3.11 -8.89 -19.86
C ASP A 246 3.28 -7.40 -19.56
N CYS A 247 3.94 -7.05 -18.44
CA CYS A 247 4.23 -5.67 -18.10
C CYS A 247 5.15 -5.02 -19.14
N GLU A 248 6.18 -5.73 -19.63
CA GLU A 248 7.04 -5.21 -20.70
C GLU A 248 6.24 -4.85 -21.96
N SER A 249 5.35 -5.76 -22.36
CA SER A 249 4.45 -5.60 -23.50
C SER A 249 3.52 -4.40 -23.32
N ASP A 250 2.99 -4.18 -22.11
CA ASP A 250 2.14 -3.04 -21.79
C ASP A 250 2.88 -1.71 -21.91
N ILE A 251 4.12 -1.64 -21.40
CA ILE A 251 4.98 -0.44 -21.52
C ILE A 251 5.24 -0.14 -23.00
N HIS A 252 5.63 -1.15 -23.78
CA HIS A 252 5.89 -1.01 -25.21
C HIS A 252 4.63 -0.55 -25.96
N GLY A 253 3.48 -1.19 -25.70
CA GLY A 253 2.19 -0.80 -26.28
C GLY A 253 1.83 0.65 -26.00
N SER A 254 2.11 1.12 -24.78
CA SER A 254 1.88 2.50 -24.34
C SER A 254 2.76 3.50 -25.10
N LEU A 255 4.06 3.19 -25.25
CA LEU A 255 4.98 4.00 -26.05
C LEU A 255 4.54 4.07 -27.53
N LYS A 256 4.18 2.93 -28.13
CA LYS A 256 3.67 2.87 -29.52
C LYS A 256 2.39 3.68 -29.72
N TYR A 257 1.49 3.62 -28.75
CA TYR A 257 0.25 4.40 -28.78
C TYR A 257 0.56 5.91 -28.80
N LEU A 258 1.43 6.37 -27.91
CA LEU A 258 1.81 7.78 -27.83
C LEU A 258 2.58 8.23 -29.07
N GLU A 259 3.46 7.39 -29.60
CA GLU A 259 4.19 7.67 -30.84
C GLU A 259 3.25 7.90 -32.01
N ARG A 260 2.29 6.99 -32.20
CA ARG A 260 1.33 7.07 -33.30
C ARG A 260 0.44 8.29 -33.16
N ARG A 261 0.01 8.64 -31.94
CA ARG A 261 -0.95 9.72 -31.69
C ARG A 261 -0.31 11.11 -31.67
N PHE A 262 0.87 11.23 -31.09
CA PHE A 262 1.46 12.53 -30.76
C PHE A 262 2.82 12.79 -31.42
N ARG A 263 3.55 11.74 -31.87
CA ARG A 263 4.92 11.84 -32.41
C ARG A 263 5.80 12.78 -31.56
N PRO A 264 5.91 12.53 -30.25
CA PRO A 264 6.55 13.44 -29.33
C PRO A 264 8.04 13.61 -29.65
N LYS A 265 8.59 14.80 -29.38
CA LYS A 265 10.03 15.04 -29.54
C LYS A 265 10.85 14.19 -28.57
N TYR A 266 10.39 14.03 -27.33
CA TYR A 266 11.02 13.19 -26.30
C TYR A 266 10.03 12.20 -25.68
N ARG A 267 10.55 11.06 -25.22
CA ARG A 267 9.80 9.99 -24.54
C ARG A 267 10.49 9.67 -23.21
N ALA A 268 9.76 9.74 -22.12
CA ALA A 268 10.28 9.38 -20.81
C ALA A 268 9.47 8.27 -20.15
N LEU A 269 10.16 7.37 -19.45
CA LEU A 269 9.55 6.36 -18.59
C LEU A 269 9.71 6.76 -17.13
N VAL A 270 8.61 6.69 -16.37
CA VAL A 270 8.60 6.80 -14.92
C VAL A 270 8.07 5.49 -14.35
N THR A 271 8.93 4.69 -13.73
CA THR A 271 8.60 3.30 -13.35
C THR A 271 8.73 3.07 -11.86
N TYR A 272 7.63 2.67 -11.22
CA TYR A 272 7.60 2.39 -9.79
C TYR A 272 7.75 0.90 -9.49
N SER A 273 8.46 0.58 -8.40
CA SER A 273 8.53 -0.78 -7.85
C SER A 273 8.91 -1.82 -8.92
N ILE A 274 8.14 -2.91 -9.03
CA ILE A 274 8.32 -3.97 -10.02
C ILE A 274 8.42 -3.46 -11.46
N GLY A 275 7.76 -2.34 -11.79
CA GLY A 275 7.69 -1.82 -13.17
C GLY A 275 9.06 -1.41 -13.73
N ALA A 276 10.05 -1.20 -12.85
CA ALA A 276 11.42 -0.91 -13.26
C ALA A 276 12.11 -2.13 -13.91
N ILE A 277 11.76 -3.36 -13.52
CA ILE A 277 12.40 -4.57 -14.03
C ILE A 277 12.05 -4.77 -15.52
N PRO A 278 10.77 -4.73 -15.95
CA PRO A 278 10.44 -4.84 -17.37
C PRO A 278 10.87 -3.64 -18.20
N ALA A 279 10.81 -2.43 -17.63
CA ALA A 279 11.26 -1.22 -18.31
C ALA A 279 12.76 -1.27 -18.63
N ARG A 280 13.59 -1.70 -17.67
CA ARG A 280 15.03 -1.90 -17.86
C ARG A 280 15.30 -2.76 -19.09
N ARG A 281 14.65 -3.91 -19.16
CA ARG A 281 14.83 -4.86 -20.24
C ARG A 281 14.35 -4.30 -21.58
N LEU A 282 13.18 -3.65 -21.60
CA LEU A 282 12.65 -3.01 -22.81
C LEU A 282 13.62 -1.97 -23.39
N ILE A 283 14.19 -1.11 -22.52
CA ILE A 283 15.15 -0.07 -22.94
C ILE A 283 16.44 -0.71 -23.46
N ALA A 284 16.97 -1.72 -22.76
CA ALA A 284 18.20 -2.40 -23.15
C ALA A 284 18.08 -3.08 -24.52
N ASP A 285 16.93 -3.70 -24.82
CA ASP A 285 16.65 -4.30 -26.13
C ASP A 285 16.57 -3.27 -27.27
N GLY A 286 16.40 -1.97 -26.95
CA GLY A 286 16.45 -0.90 -27.93
C GLY A 286 15.27 -0.87 -28.92
N HIS A 287 14.12 -1.41 -28.52
CA HIS A 287 12.91 -1.44 -29.33
C HIS A 287 12.38 -0.03 -29.67
N GLU A 288 11.82 0.13 -30.88
CA GLU A 288 11.12 1.36 -31.25
C GLU A 288 9.66 1.36 -30.75
N PRO A 289 9.15 2.48 -30.20
CA PRO A 289 9.81 3.78 -30.06
C PRO A 289 10.85 3.82 -28.93
N LYS A 290 12.02 4.40 -29.20
CA LYS A 290 13.09 4.54 -28.19
C LYS A 290 12.68 5.45 -27.03
N THR A 291 13.17 5.13 -25.83
CA THR A 291 13.05 6.01 -24.65
C THR A 291 14.23 6.99 -24.63
N ASP A 292 14.01 8.24 -24.21
CA ASP A 292 15.02 9.30 -24.13
C ASP A 292 15.49 9.57 -22.69
N LEU A 293 14.66 9.26 -21.68
CA LEU A 293 14.96 9.40 -20.26
C LEU A 293 14.23 8.33 -19.45
N TRP A 294 14.90 7.77 -18.45
CA TRP A 294 14.29 6.83 -17.52
C TRP A 294 14.46 7.29 -16.07
N ILE A 295 13.34 7.39 -15.35
CA ILE A 295 13.29 7.71 -13.93
C ILE A 295 12.60 6.55 -13.22
N ALA A 296 13.25 5.99 -12.19
CA ALA A 296 12.74 4.85 -11.44
C ALA A 296 12.63 5.18 -9.94
N PRO A 297 11.50 5.77 -9.51
CA PRO A 297 11.24 5.96 -8.08
C PRO A 297 10.91 4.63 -7.41
N PHE A 298 11.68 4.27 -6.38
CA PHE A 298 11.52 3.03 -5.62
C PHE A 298 11.50 1.79 -6.55
N GLY A 299 12.27 1.83 -7.64
CA GLY A 299 12.27 0.78 -8.66
C GLY A 299 13.08 -0.45 -8.25
N CYS A 300 12.50 -1.63 -8.43
CA CYS A 300 13.18 -2.91 -8.16
C CYS A 300 14.26 -3.20 -9.22
N PRO A 301 15.50 -3.57 -8.83
CA PRO A 301 16.56 -3.92 -9.78
C PRO A 301 16.34 -5.25 -10.52
N ASP A 302 15.94 -6.29 -9.77
CA ASP A 302 15.79 -7.67 -10.25
C ASP A 302 14.66 -8.42 -9.54
N GLY A 303 14.15 -9.46 -10.20
CA GLY A 303 13.01 -10.25 -9.70
C GLY A 303 13.32 -11.04 -8.44
N GLN A 304 14.55 -11.57 -8.30
CA GLN A 304 14.95 -12.38 -7.16
C GLN A 304 14.94 -11.59 -5.86
N ASP A 305 15.65 -10.45 -5.82
CA ASP A 305 15.72 -9.63 -4.60
C ASP A 305 14.33 -9.13 -4.20
N MET A 306 13.55 -8.66 -5.18
CA MET A 306 12.19 -8.19 -4.94
C MET A 306 11.29 -9.28 -4.33
N LEU A 307 11.20 -10.46 -4.96
CA LEU A 307 10.33 -11.53 -4.45
C LEU A 307 10.84 -12.09 -3.12
N LYS A 308 12.15 -12.17 -2.93
CA LYS A 308 12.75 -12.63 -1.68
C LYS A 308 12.41 -11.69 -0.53
N ASN A 309 12.51 -10.38 -0.74
CA ASN A 309 12.10 -9.39 0.26
C ASN A 309 10.59 -9.48 0.50
N PHE A 310 9.78 -9.49 -0.57
CA PHE A 310 8.33 -9.60 -0.46
C PHE A 310 7.87 -10.85 0.30
N LEU A 311 8.56 -11.98 0.13
CA LEU A 311 8.20 -13.28 0.73
C LEU A 311 9.00 -13.63 1.98
N ALA A 312 9.53 -12.64 2.70
CA ALA A 312 10.22 -12.86 3.97
C ALA A 312 11.34 -13.92 3.86
N GLY A 313 12.21 -13.75 2.86
CA GLY A 313 13.41 -14.56 2.66
C GLY A 313 13.23 -15.80 1.76
N VAL A 314 12.02 -16.13 1.31
CA VAL A 314 11.81 -17.25 0.37
C VAL A 314 12.39 -16.91 -0.99
N ASP A 315 13.40 -17.67 -1.41
CA ASP A 315 14.02 -17.51 -2.71
C ASP A 315 13.37 -18.44 -3.75
N LEU A 316 12.33 -17.92 -4.41
CA LEU A 316 11.61 -18.66 -5.46
C LEU A 316 12.50 -18.96 -6.68
N PHE A 317 13.45 -18.08 -6.99
CA PHE A 317 14.36 -18.27 -8.12
C PHE A 317 15.33 -19.42 -7.84
N GLN A 318 15.83 -19.52 -6.60
CA GLN A 318 16.63 -20.67 -6.17
C GLN A 318 15.84 -21.98 -6.23
N GLN A 319 14.57 -21.99 -5.79
CA GLN A 319 13.72 -23.18 -5.90
C GLN A 319 13.52 -23.61 -7.37
N TYR A 320 13.29 -22.66 -8.26
CA TYR A 320 13.17 -22.93 -9.70
C TYR A 320 14.46 -23.52 -10.28
N ILE A 321 15.63 -22.97 -9.94
CA ILE A 321 16.94 -23.50 -10.37
C ILE A 321 17.15 -24.93 -9.87
N GLU A 322 16.72 -25.22 -8.65
CA GLU A 322 16.76 -26.56 -8.05
C GLU A 322 15.74 -27.54 -8.65
N GLY A 323 14.93 -27.11 -9.62
CA GLY A 323 13.89 -27.94 -10.24
C GLY A 323 12.71 -28.23 -9.31
N LYS A 324 12.57 -27.48 -8.21
CA LYS A 324 11.47 -27.64 -7.26
C LYS A 324 10.22 -26.95 -7.80
N ARG A 325 9.07 -27.60 -7.57
CA ARG A 325 7.78 -26.97 -7.78
C ARG A 325 7.54 -25.99 -6.63
N MET A 326 7.19 -24.76 -6.99
CA MET A 326 6.90 -23.70 -6.02
C MET A 326 5.40 -23.68 -5.69
N GLU A 327 5.07 -23.37 -4.44
CA GLU A 327 3.67 -23.17 -4.03
C GLU A 327 3.18 -21.77 -4.45
N ASN A 328 1.87 -21.66 -4.72
CA ASN A 328 1.26 -20.35 -4.94
C ASN A 328 1.38 -19.51 -3.66
N TYR A 329 1.68 -18.23 -3.83
CA TYR A 329 1.73 -17.29 -2.71
C TYR A 329 0.58 -16.28 -2.81
N LEU A 330 0.24 -15.68 -1.67
CA LEU A 330 -0.76 -14.63 -1.59
C LEU A 330 -0.11 -13.25 -1.76
N SER A 331 -0.73 -12.41 -2.57
CA SER A 331 -0.41 -10.99 -2.70
C SER A 331 -1.70 -10.19 -2.67
N ALA A 332 -1.88 -9.30 -1.70
CA ALA A 332 -3.12 -8.56 -1.46
C ALA A 332 -4.37 -9.48 -1.46
N GLY A 333 -4.28 -10.59 -0.72
CA GLY A 333 -5.35 -11.57 -0.54
C GLY A 333 -5.66 -12.45 -1.76
N ARG A 334 -4.86 -12.37 -2.84
CA ARG A 334 -5.11 -13.10 -4.10
C ARG A 334 -3.89 -13.94 -4.48
N PHE A 335 -4.13 -15.12 -5.05
CA PHE A 335 -3.05 -16.02 -5.43
C PHE A 335 -2.29 -15.57 -6.67
N VAL A 336 -0.97 -15.73 -6.62
CA VAL A 336 -0.04 -15.60 -7.75
C VAL A 336 0.66 -16.94 -7.94
N ASP A 337 0.84 -17.36 -9.20
CA ASP A 337 1.57 -18.57 -9.54
C ASP A 337 3.05 -18.25 -9.85
N PRO A 338 4.00 -18.58 -8.95
CA PRO A 338 5.41 -18.40 -9.24
C PRO A 338 5.93 -19.35 -10.32
N ASN A 339 5.26 -20.46 -10.61
CA ASN A 339 5.67 -21.40 -11.66
C ASN A 339 5.42 -20.86 -13.07
N VAL A 340 4.72 -19.72 -13.21
CA VAL A 340 4.55 -19.00 -14.48
C VAL A 340 5.47 -17.79 -14.54
N SER A 341 5.45 -16.95 -13.49
CA SER A 341 6.16 -15.68 -13.46
C SER A 341 7.68 -15.80 -13.30
N VAL A 342 8.18 -16.75 -12.49
CA VAL A 342 9.63 -16.93 -12.26
C VAL A 342 10.33 -17.48 -13.51
N PRO A 343 9.83 -18.53 -14.18
CA PRO A 343 10.46 -19.02 -15.41
C PRO A 343 10.44 -17.98 -16.55
N ASP A 344 9.38 -17.17 -16.64
CA ASP A 344 9.31 -16.04 -17.57
C ASP A 344 10.43 -15.02 -17.29
N ALA A 345 10.56 -14.59 -16.04
CA ALA A 345 11.59 -13.64 -15.62
C ALA A 345 13.01 -14.16 -15.93
N VAL A 346 13.29 -15.43 -15.62
CA VAL A 346 14.61 -16.04 -15.90
C VAL A 346 14.88 -16.09 -17.40
N ARG A 347 13.92 -16.57 -18.21
CA ARG A 347 14.07 -16.66 -19.67
C ARG A 347 14.30 -15.30 -20.30
N ARG A 348 13.68 -14.26 -19.74
CA ARG A 348 13.74 -12.89 -20.24
C ARG A 348 14.91 -12.08 -19.66
N GLY A 349 15.76 -12.67 -18.81
CA GLY A 349 16.88 -11.96 -18.17
C GLY A 349 16.40 -10.82 -17.27
N MET A 350 15.35 -11.08 -16.50
CA MET A 350 14.76 -10.16 -15.53
C MET A 350 14.92 -10.68 -14.09
N GLY A 351 15.40 -11.91 -13.93
CA GLY A 351 15.46 -12.60 -12.64
C GLY A 351 16.57 -12.13 -11.72
N PHE A 352 17.75 -11.82 -12.25
CA PHE A 352 18.96 -11.64 -11.43
C PHE A 352 19.63 -10.28 -11.61
N ILE A 353 20.44 -9.88 -10.62
CA ILE A 353 21.16 -8.60 -10.61
C ILE A 353 22.18 -8.46 -11.74
N GLU A 354 22.83 -9.54 -12.18
CA GLU A 354 23.74 -9.47 -13.32
C GLU A 354 23.00 -9.28 -14.63
N ASP A 355 21.76 -9.76 -14.75
CA ASP A 355 20.93 -9.40 -15.88
C ASP A 355 20.67 -7.88 -15.85
N ALA A 356 20.41 -7.34 -14.66
CA ALA A 356 20.30 -5.90 -14.43
C ALA A 356 21.54 -5.12 -14.84
N ARG A 357 22.73 -5.59 -14.44
CA ARG A 357 24.01 -4.97 -14.81
C ARG A 357 24.26 -5.02 -16.32
N LYS A 358 24.06 -6.18 -16.96
CA LYS A 358 24.23 -6.36 -18.42
C LYS A 358 23.32 -5.43 -19.22
N ASP A 359 22.10 -5.21 -18.74
CA ASP A 359 21.18 -4.29 -19.38
C ASP A 359 21.61 -2.84 -19.13
N MET A 360 22.00 -2.50 -17.91
CA MET A 360 22.51 -1.16 -17.59
C MET A 360 23.76 -0.77 -18.38
N GLU A 361 24.63 -1.73 -18.74
CA GLU A 361 25.78 -1.51 -19.63
C GLU A 361 25.36 -1.05 -21.03
N GLN A 362 24.20 -1.51 -21.51
CA GLN A 362 23.66 -1.21 -22.84
C GLN A 362 22.79 0.05 -22.84
N ILE A 363 22.21 0.41 -21.70
CA ILE A 363 21.38 1.60 -21.54
C ILE A 363 22.27 2.85 -21.55
N THR A 364 22.20 3.61 -22.64
CA THR A 364 23.01 4.84 -22.86
C THR A 364 22.27 6.14 -22.54
N ILE A 365 20.96 6.08 -22.36
CA ILE A 365 20.15 7.24 -21.97
C ILE A 365 20.40 7.62 -20.50
N PRO A 366 20.09 8.85 -20.08
CA PRO A 366 20.12 9.21 -18.67
C PRO A 366 19.15 8.37 -17.84
N VAL A 367 19.62 7.91 -16.69
CA VAL A 367 18.85 7.12 -15.72
C VAL A 367 18.92 7.80 -14.35
N THR A 368 17.77 8.01 -13.72
CA THR A 368 17.68 8.54 -12.36
C THR A 368 16.90 7.59 -11.45
N TRP A 369 17.51 7.17 -10.35
CA TRP A 369 16.85 6.38 -9.31
C TRP A 369 16.49 7.26 -8.12
N ILE A 370 15.26 7.18 -7.65
CA ILE A 370 14.84 7.84 -6.40
C ILE A 370 14.64 6.74 -5.35
N LEU A 371 15.33 6.83 -4.22
CA LEU A 371 15.36 5.82 -3.17
C LEU A 371 14.74 6.34 -1.88
N GLY A 372 13.99 5.47 -1.19
CA GLY A 372 13.59 5.68 0.18
C GLY A 372 14.66 5.19 1.14
N THR A 373 15.05 6.00 2.13
CA THR A 373 15.98 5.56 3.18
C THR A 373 15.35 4.57 4.16
N TYR A 374 14.02 4.40 4.09
CA TYR A 374 13.26 3.47 4.92
C TYR A 374 12.63 2.33 4.11
N ASP A 375 12.97 2.22 2.82
CA ASP A 375 12.46 1.19 1.92
C ASP A 375 13.26 -0.12 2.09
N TYR A 376 12.59 -1.17 2.54
CA TYR A 376 13.19 -2.50 2.70
C TYR A 376 12.75 -3.49 1.61
N ILE A 377 11.86 -3.07 0.69
CA ILE A 377 11.57 -3.84 -0.53
C ILE A 377 12.68 -3.59 -1.55
N VAL A 378 13.08 -2.34 -1.72
CA VAL A 378 14.15 -1.90 -2.63
C VAL A 378 15.32 -1.35 -1.83
N THR A 379 16.34 -2.18 -1.65
CA THR A 379 17.49 -1.79 -0.84
C THR A 379 18.46 -0.90 -1.61
N ARG A 380 19.03 0.09 -0.91
CA ARG A 380 20.09 0.97 -1.43
C ARG A 380 21.25 0.18 -2.02
N GLN A 381 21.66 -0.88 -1.33
CA GLN A 381 22.77 -1.73 -1.75
C GLN A 381 22.50 -2.38 -3.10
N ARG A 382 21.31 -2.96 -3.30
CA ARG A 382 20.97 -3.66 -4.54
C ARG A 382 20.90 -2.71 -5.74
N VAL A 383 20.32 -1.52 -5.54
CA VAL A 383 20.26 -0.49 -6.59
C VAL A 383 21.66 -0.02 -6.98
N ARG A 384 22.56 0.21 -6.01
CA ARG A 384 23.95 0.57 -6.29
C ARG A 384 24.68 -0.52 -7.06
N GLN A 385 24.48 -1.80 -6.71
CA GLN A 385 25.06 -2.93 -7.45
C GLN A 385 24.65 -2.92 -8.94
N MET A 386 23.38 -2.66 -9.23
CA MET A 386 22.89 -2.53 -10.61
C MET A 386 23.47 -1.29 -11.32
N LEU A 387 23.44 -0.13 -10.68
CA LEU A 387 23.89 1.14 -11.27
C LEU A 387 25.42 1.27 -11.37
N ASN A 388 26.18 0.39 -10.73
CA ASN A 388 27.63 0.33 -10.85
C ASN A 388 28.10 -0.58 -12.01
N ALA A 389 27.25 -0.76 -13.03
CA ALA A 389 27.64 -1.48 -14.23
C ALA A 389 28.77 -0.72 -14.99
N PRO A 390 29.78 -1.41 -15.56
CA PRO A 390 31.02 -0.81 -16.07
C PRO A 390 30.88 0.09 -17.31
N GLY A 391 29.76 0.01 -18.04
CA GLY A 391 29.45 0.87 -19.21
C GLY A 391 28.13 1.62 -19.02
N GLY A 392 27.58 2.24 -20.06
CA GLY A 392 26.25 2.87 -20.07
C GLY A 392 26.23 4.41 -20.05
N GLY A 393 25.04 4.98 -19.88
CA GLY A 393 24.76 6.41 -19.86
C GLY A 393 24.95 7.09 -18.50
N VAL A 394 24.50 8.35 -18.40
CA VAL A 394 24.52 9.12 -17.15
C VAL A 394 23.59 8.47 -16.11
N ARG A 395 24.06 8.36 -14.87
CA ARG A 395 23.32 7.74 -13.75
C ARG A 395 23.29 8.64 -12.53
N GLU A 396 22.10 8.81 -11.98
CA GLU A 396 21.87 9.62 -10.78
C GLU A 396 21.09 8.84 -9.71
N ILE A 397 21.46 9.02 -8.45
CA ILE A 397 20.71 8.53 -7.28
C ILE A 397 20.28 9.72 -6.44
N ILE A 398 18.98 9.78 -6.10
CA ILE A 398 18.39 10.74 -5.18
C ILE A 398 17.81 9.99 -3.99
N GLU A 399 18.22 10.35 -2.77
CA GLU A 399 17.71 9.73 -1.56
C GLU A 399 16.67 10.62 -0.85
N LEU A 400 15.57 9.99 -0.42
CA LEU A 400 14.45 10.60 0.29
C LEU A 400 14.19 9.89 1.61
N LYS A 401 13.83 10.66 2.65
CA LYS A 401 13.34 10.12 3.93
C LYS A 401 11.91 9.59 3.80
N ALA A 402 11.74 8.50 3.06
CA ALA A 402 10.46 7.86 2.78
C ALA A 402 10.61 6.33 2.75
N GLY A 403 9.48 5.63 2.91
CA GLY A 403 9.37 4.20 2.60
C GLY A 403 9.02 3.95 1.13
N HIS A 404 8.69 2.70 0.81
CA HIS A 404 8.33 2.22 -0.52
C HIS A 404 6.99 2.81 -1.03
N PHE A 405 6.02 3.00 -0.13
CA PHE A 405 4.66 3.41 -0.47
C PHE A 405 4.46 4.92 -0.38
N LEU A 406 4.87 5.67 -1.41
CA LEU A 406 4.74 7.13 -1.44
C LEU A 406 3.70 7.62 -2.48
N LYS A 407 2.45 7.83 -2.01
CA LYS A 407 1.29 8.06 -2.89
C LYS A 407 0.65 9.44 -2.79
N LYS A 408 0.59 10.01 -1.58
CA LYS A 408 -0.16 11.26 -1.34
C LYS A 408 0.48 12.13 -0.25
N GLY A 409 0.03 13.37 -0.14
CA GLY A 409 0.53 14.30 0.88
C GLY A 409 1.85 14.99 0.49
N PRO A 410 2.40 15.80 1.41
CA PRO A 410 3.56 16.65 1.13
C PRO A 410 4.80 15.87 0.68
N GLU A 411 5.10 14.74 1.32
CA GLU A 411 6.26 13.90 1.01
C GLU A 411 6.17 13.37 -0.43
N ALA A 412 4.98 12.96 -0.87
CA ALA A 412 4.75 12.49 -2.23
C ALA A 412 4.89 13.62 -3.26
N ILE A 413 4.37 14.82 -2.96
CA ILE A 413 4.51 15.99 -3.83
C ILE A 413 5.98 16.34 -4.04
N GLU A 414 6.81 16.31 -2.99
CA GLU A 414 8.25 16.56 -3.13
C GLU A 414 8.94 15.52 -4.02
N SER A 415 8.60 14.23 -3.88
CA SER A 415 9.09 13.19 -4.79
C SER A 415 8.66 13.45 -6.24
N TYR A 416 7.41 13.85 -6.47
CA TYR A 416 6.91 14.15 -7.82
C TYR A 416 7.56 15.39 -8.44
N LYS A 417 7.86 16.41 -7.62
CA LYS A 417 8.63 17.57 -8.02
C LYS A 417 10.04 17.19 -8.47
N LEU A 418 10.70 16.25 -7.79
CA LEU A 418 12.01 15.73 -8.21
C LEU A 418 11.96 15.04 -9.58
N ILE A 419 10.89 14.30 -9.87
CA ILE A 419 10.68 13.69 -11.19
C ILE A 419 10.59 14.80 -12.26
N ALA A 420 9.80 15.85 -12.01
CA ALA A 420 9.68 17.00 -12.92
C ALA A 420 11.03 17.71 -13.13
N GLU A 421 11.76 18.02 -12.05
CA GLU A 421 13.09 18.63 -12.09
C GLU A 421 14.07 17.79 -12.92
N THR A 422 14.06 16.47 -12.73
CA THR A 422 14.90 15.53 -13.47
C THR A 422 14.60 15.56 -14.98
N ILE A 423 13.33 15.61 -15.35
CA ILE A 423 12.90 15.74 -16.75
C ILE A 423 13.45 17.03 -17.38
N PHE A 424 13.28 18.17 -16.72
CA PHE A 424 13.73 19.45 -17.25
C PHE A 424 15.24 19.55 -17.34
N LYS A 425 15.95 19.03 -16.34
CA LYS A 425 17.42 18.99 -16.31
C LYS A 425 17.97 18.20 -17.50
N HIS A 426 17.51 16.96 -17.70
CA HIS A 426 18.12 16.05 -18.67
C HIS A 426 17.63 16.25 -20.11
N LEU A 427 16.34 16.54 -20.32
CA LEU A 427 15.78 16.65 -21.68
C LEU A 427 15.78 18.08 -22.22
N PHE A 428 15.60 19.07 -21.33
CA PHE A 428 15.45 20.48 -21.72
C PHE A 428 16.63 21.35 -21.30
N ARG A 429 17.57 20.83 -20.51
CA ARG A 429 18.71 21.58 -19.93
C ARG A 429 18.26 22.81 -19.13
N ILE A 430 17.12 22.69 -18.46
CA ILE A 430 16.56 23.71 -17.58
C ILE A 430 16.78 23.26 -16.14
N ASP A 431 17.62 24.01 -15.42
CA ASP A 431 17.85 23.82 -13.99
C ASP A 431 16.99 24.83 -13.21
N LYS A 432 15.73 24.46 -12.95
CA LYS A 432 14.76 25.24 -12.18
C LYS A 432 13.98 24.32 -11.26
N SER A 433 13.66 24.82 -10.06
CA SER A 433 12.79 24.12 -9.13
C SER A 433 11.38 23.92 -9.70
N ALA A 434 10.81 22.75 -9.43
CA ALA A 434 9.43 22.46 -9.82
C ALA A 434 8.43 23.28 -9.00
N VAL A 435 7.30 23.61 -9.61
CA VAL A 435 6.17 24.28 -8.96
C VAL A 435 5.26 23.28 -8.24
N GLU A 436 4.55 23.76 -7.23
CA GLU A 436 3.51 23.01 -6.53
C GLU A 436 2.33 22.67 -7.46
N PRO A 437 1.72 21.47 -7.33
CA PRO A 437 0.52 21.13 -8.08
C PRO A 437 -0.70 21.91 -7.61
N ASP A 438 -1.65 22.18 -8.52
CA ASP A 438 -2.97 22.72 -8.17
C ASP A 438 -3.82 21.62 -7.51
N LEU A 439 -3.80 21.60 -6.18
CA LEU A 439 -4.54 20.61 -5.38
C LEU A 439 -6.07 20.70 -5.58
N GLY A 440 -6.60 21.88 -5.92
CA GLY A 440 -8.04 22.04 -6.19
C GLY A 440 -8.45 21.41 -7.52
N ARG A 441 -7.59 21.47 -8.54
CA ARG A 441 -7.76 20.69 -9.77
C ARG A 441 -7.57 19.21 -9.52
N PHE A 442 -6.54 18.82 -8.77
CA PHE A 442 -6.32 17.41 -8.43
C PHE A 442 -7.53 16.79 -7.73
N THR A 443 -8.15 17.48 -6.77
CA THR A 443 -9.35 16.95 -6.09
C THR A 443 -10.47 16.64 -7.09
N ARG A 444 -10.77 17.57 -8.01
CA ARG A 444 -11.83 17.35 -9.01
C ARG A 444 -11.46 16.27 -10.03
N GLN A 445 -10.20 16.24 -10.47
CA GLN A 445 -9.65 15.17 -11.32
C GLN A 445 -9.81 13.80 -10.63
N SER A 446 -9.36 13.68 -9.38
CA SER A 446 -9.46 12.46 -8.58
C SER A 446 -10.91 12.02 -8.38
N GLU A 447 -11.82 12.94 -8.07
CA GLU A 447 -13.25 12.64 -7.97
C GLU A 447 -13.80 12.06 -9.29
N ALA A 448 -13.47 12.67 -10.42
CA ALA A 448 -13.94 12.24 -11.73
C ALA A 448 -13.35 10.87 -12.14
N GLU A 449 -12.07 10.65 -11.87
CA GLU A 449 -11.38 9.38 -12.14
C GLU A 449 -11.97 8.24 -11.31
N TRP A 450 -11.97 8.38 -9.98
CA TRP A 450 -12.44 7.34 -9.08
C TRP A 450 -13.94 7.13 -9.16
N GLY A 451 -14.72 8.14 -9.52
CA GLY A 451 -16.16 8.04 -9.74
C GLY A 451 -16.55 7.14 -10.92
N ARG A 452 -15.64 6.94 -11.89
CA ARG A 452 -15.85 6.04 -13.03
C ARG A 452 -15.54 4.58 -12.70
N THR A 453 -14.70 4.34 -11.70
CA THR A 453 -14.18 2.99 -11.40
C THR A 453 -15.08 2.23 -10.44
N LYS A 454 -15.16 0.91 -10.61
CA LYS A 454 -15.76 0.01 -9.61
C LYS A 454 -14.81 -0.10 -8.41
N ARG A 455 -15.22 0.49 -7.28
CA ARG A 455 -14.51 0.41 -6.00
C ARG A 455 -14.75 -0.94 -5.31
N LEU A 456 -13.78 -1.41 -4.54
CA LEU A 456 -13.96 -2.58 -3.68
C LEU A 456 -15.00 -2.29 -2.59
N LYS A 457 -15.89 -3.25 -2.36
CA LYS A 457 -16.91 -3.22 -1.32
C LYS A 457 -16.69 -4.39 -0.36
N ILE A 458 -16.83 -4.13 0.93
CA ILE A 458 -16.86 -5.17 1.95
C ILE A 458 -18.33 -5.58 2.13
N THR A 459 -18.70 -6.76 1.62
CA THR A 459 -20.07 -7.27 1.68
C THR A 459 -20.38 -7.90 3.03
N ASN A 460 -19.40 -8.57 3.63
CA ASN A 460 -19.48 -9.15 4.96
C ASN A 460 -18.31 -8.66 5.82
N SER A 461 -18.58 -7.68 6.68
CA SER A 461 -17.53 -7.07 7.51
C SER A 461 -17.01 -8.02 8.59
N GLU A 462 -17.88 -8.85 9.17
CA GLU A 462 -17.50 -9.83 10.20
C GLU A 462 -16.53 -10.87 9.64
N GLU A 463 -16.86 -11.47 8.49
CA GLU A 463 -15.99 -12.44 7.81
C GLU A 463 -14.67 -11.83 7.36
N PHE A 464 -14.70 -10.59 6.83
CA PHE A 464 -13.49 -9.87 6.44
C PHE A 464 -12.54 -9.66 7.63
N TRP A 465 -13.05 -9.19 8.76
CA TRP A 465 -12.23 -8.97 9.96
C TRP A 465 -11.82 -10.27 10.64
N SER A 466 -12.65 -11.30 10.62
CA SER A 466 -12.29 -12.63 11.10
C SER A 466 -11.08 -13.18 10.34
N GLY A 467 -11.08 -13.08 9.00
CA GLY A 467 -9.93 -13.45 8.18
C GLY A 467 -8.67 -12.64 8.49
N HIS A 468 -8.80 -11.33 8.76
CA HIS A 468 -7.67 -10.49 9.17
C HIS A 468 -7.10 -10.90 10.53
N LEU A 469 -7.97 -11.20 11.50
CA LEU A 469 -7.59 -11.49 12.88
C LEU A 469 -7.00 -12.89 13.06
N PHE A 470 -7.47 -13.88 12.29
CA PHE A 470 -7.11 -15.28 12.47
C PHE A 470 -6.39 -15.91 11.27
N GLY A 471 -6.35 -15.24 10.12
CA GLY A 471 -5.88 -15.82 8.87
C GLY A 471 -6.85 -16.83 8.26
N THR A 472 -6.42 -17.55 7.24
CA THR A 472 -7.21 -18.50 6.43
C THR A 472 -7.12 -19.94 6.93
N SER A 473 -6.44 -20.21 8.05
CA SER A 473 -6.29 -21.57 8.60
C SER A 473 -6.20 -21.57 10.12
N SER A 474 -6.71 -22.63 10.75
CA SER A 474 -6.81 -22.77 12.21
C SER A 474 -5.48 -22.87 12.98
N GLU A 475 -4.35 -23.07 12.30
CA GLU A 475 -3.03 -23.27 12.94
C GLU A 475 -2.13 -22.02 12.98
N LYS A 476 -2.61 -20.88 12.45
CA LYS A 476 -1.81 -19.65 12.28
C LYS A 476 -2.09 -18.63 13.37
N GLU A 477 -1.10 -17.77 13.62
CA GLU A 477 -1.17 -16.72 14.65
C GLU A 477 -2.12 -15.57 14.26
N GLY A 478 -2.45 -15.42 12.97
CA GLY A 478 -3.24 -14.30 12.48
C GLY A 478 -2.64 -12.96 12.88
N TYR A 479 -3.45 -12.08 13.47
CA TYR A 479 -3.03 -10.76 13.96
C TYR A 479 -2.06 -10.84 15.16
N ASP A 480 -2.07 -11.94 15.91
CA ASP A 480 -1.16 -12.12 17.06
C ASP A 480 0.29 -12.32 16.65
N ILE A 481 0.60 -12.51 15.37
CA ILE A 481 1.97 -12.52 14.86
C ILE A 481 2.71 -11.23 15.24
N LEU A 482 2.00 -10.09 15.29
CA LEU A 482 2.57 -8.81 15.67
C LEU A 482 3.13 -8.77 17.10
N LEU A 483 2.69 -9.68 17.99
CA LEU A 483 3.25 -9.77 19.35
C LEU A 483 4.71 -10.26 19.37
N TYR A 484 5.20 -10.80 18.25
CA TYR A 484 6.61 -11.15 18.06
C TYR A 484 7.45 -9.95 17.61
N ASN A 485 6.81 -8.85 17.22
CA ASN A 485 7.47 -7.61 16.83
C ASN A 485 7.65 -6.67 18.03
N PRO A 486 8.89 -6.37 18.45
CA PRO A 486 9.15 -5.49 19.59
C PRO A 486 8.55 -4.08 19.43
N GLU A 487 8.55 -3.53 18.21
CA GLU A 487 8.03 -2.18 17.94
C GLU A 487 6.50 -2.12 18.09
N TYR A 488 5.80 -3.20 17.74
CA TYR A 488 4.35 -3.33 17.98
C TYR A 488 4.04 -3.50 19.47
N VAL A 489 4.83 -4.32 20.17
CA VAL A 489 4.67 -4.53 21.61
C VAL A 489 4.86 -3.20 22.36
N GLU A 490 5.88 -2.42 22.00
CA GLU A 490 6.09 -1.07 22.56
C GLU A 490 4.90 -0.15 22.26
N PHE A 491 4.43 -0.13 21.01
CA PHE A 491 3.26 0.66 20.59
C PHE A 491 1.99 0.36 21.40
N ILE A 492 1.69 -0.92 21.66
CA ILE A 492 0.54 -1.32 22.49
C ILE A 492 0.78 -0.99 23.97
N GLN A 493 1.99 -1.18 24.48
CA GLN A 493 2.34 -0.81 25.86
C GLN A 493 2.24 0.70 26.11
N GLU A 494 2.58 1.52 25.13
CA GLU A 494 2.41 2.97 25.21
C GLU A 494 0.93 3.37 25.31
N GLN A 495 0.06 2.74 24.53
CA GLN A 495 -1.39 2.93 24.62
C GLN A 495 -1.91 2.51 26.00
N ALA A 496 -1.47 1.35 26.51
CA ALA A 496 -1.79 0.86 27.83
C ALA A 496 -1.38 1.83 28.95
N LYS A 497 -0.17 2.39 28.89
CA LYS A 497 0.30 3.42 29.85
C LYS A 497 -0.53 4.69 29.80
N LEU A 498 -0.99 5.11 28.62
CA LEU A 498 -1.82 6.31 28.46
C LEU A 498 -3.25 6.09 28.99
N LEU A 499 -3.79 4.87 28.85
CA LEU A 499 -5.07 4.48 29.45
C LEU A 499 -5.01 4.63 30.96
N ASP A 500 -3.88 4.26 31.58
CA ASP A 500 -3.62 4.49 33.00
C ASP A 500 -4.76 3.91 33.85
N LEU A 501 -4.89 2.58 33.79
CA LEU A 501 -5.94 1.85 34.48
C LEU A 501 -5.67 1.82 35.98
N GLN A 502 -6.71 2.12 36.75
CA GLN A 502 -6.69 2.15 38.21
C GLN A 502 -7.84 1.32 38.76
N GLY A 503 -7.79 1.00 40.06
CA GLY A 503 -8.90 0.39 40.77
C GLY A 503 -10.20 1.20 40.66
N ASP A 504 -11.31 0.49 40.78
CA ASP A 504 -12.71 0.96 40.69
C ASP A 504 -13.14 1.57 39.36
N MET A 505 -12.34 1.44 38.29
CA MET A 505 -12.69 1.95 36.96
C MET A 505 -13.62 1.03 36.16
N ARG A 506 -14.39 1.65 35.25
CA ARG A 506 -15.06 1.02 34.12
C ARG A 506 -14.31 1.36 32.85
N VAL A 507 -13.75 0.35 32.21
CA VAL A 507 -12.84 0.48 31.07
C VAL A 507 -13.45 -0.23 29.87
N ALA A 508 -13.51 0.44 28.71
CA ALA A 508 -13.87 -0.20 27.46
C ALA A 508 -12.65 -0.37 26.54
N ASP A 509 -12.44 -1.57 26.02
CA ASP A 509 -11.57 -1.84 24.87
C ASP A 509 -12.46 -2.09 23.65
N VAL A 510 -12.52 -1.11 22.75
CA VAL A 510 -13.46 -1.07 21.63
C VAL A 510 -12.76 -1.41 20.32
N GLY A 511 -13.27 -2.44 19.64
CA GLY A 511 -12.56 -3.16 18.57
C GLY A 511 -11.33 -3.87 19.15
N CYS A 512 -11.53 -4.60 20.25
CA CYS A 512 -10.44 -5.21 21.03
C CYS A 512 -9.66 -6.28 20.23
N GLY A 513 -10.22 -6.78 19.12
CA GLY A 513 -9.65 -7.85 18.33
C GLY A 513 -9.39 -9.07 19.21
N THR A 514 -8.18 -9.62 19.12
CA THR A 514 -7.72 -10.75 19.93
C THR A 514 -7.28 -10.35 21.35
N GLY A 515 -7.49 -9.09 21.77
CA GLY A 515 -7.30 -8.63 23.16
C GLY A 515 -5.92 -8.06 23.47
N ASN A 516 -5.12 -7.69 22.47
CA ASN A 516 -3.73 -7.27 22.68
C ASN A 516 -3.62 -6.00 23.57
N LEU A 517 -4.49 -5.01 23.36
CA LEU A 517 -4.53 -3.81 24.20
C LEU A 517 -5.02 -4.13 25.62
N SER A 518 -6.12 -4.86 25.75
CA SER A 518 -6.64 -5.35 27.05
C SER A 518 -5.55 -6.03 27.90
N ILE A 519 -4.78 -6.96 27.31
CA ILE A 519 -3.72 -7.68 28.04
C ILE A 519 -2.59 -6.73 28.45
N ALA A 520 -2.15 -5.84 27.56
CA ALA A 520 -1.11 -4.88 27.89
C ALA A 520 -1.56 -3.89 28.98
N ALA A 521 -2.80 -3.43 28.94
CA ALA A 521 -3.38 -2.52 29.93
C ALA A 521 -3.49 -3.18 31.30
N LEU A 522 -3.97 -4.42 31.39
CA LEU A 522 -4.01 -5.18 32.65
C LEU A 522 -2.62 -5.44 33.23
N ARG A 523 -1.61 -5.73 32.38
CA ARG A 523 -0.23 -5.92 32.83
C ARG A 523 0.39 -4.63 33.37
N ALA A 524 0.09 -3.50 32.72
CA ALA A 524 0.56 -2.17 33.13
C ALA A 524 -0.14 -1.66 34.40
N ALA A 525 -1.36 -2.11 34.68
CA ALA A 525 -2.12 -1.73 35.86
C ALA A 525 -1.53 -2.34 37.14
N GLU A 526 -1.22 -1.53 38.14
CA GLU A 526 -0.76 -1.97 39.46
C GLU A 526 -1.96 -2.43 40.32
N MET A 527 -2.60 -3.53 39.94
CA MET A 527 -3.74 -4.09 40.67
C MET A 527 -3.28 -4.91 41.88
N ASN A 528 -4.03 -4.87 42.98
CA ASN A 528 -3.86 -5.75 44.14
C ASN A 528 -5.20 -6.33 44.62
N GLY A 529 -5.94 -6.96 43.69
CA GLY A 529 -7.31 -7.43 43.94
C GLY A 529 -8.37 -6.33 43.85
N ASP A 530 -7.98 -5.14 43.37
CA ASP A 530 -8.89 -4.02 43.17
C ASP A 530 -10.03 -4.39 42.21
N ARG A 531 -11.20 -3.80 42.44
CA ARG A 531 -12.34 -4.00 41.56
C ARG A 531 -12.08 -3.27 40.25
N LEU A 532 -12.13 -3.97 39.12
CA LEU A 532 -12.02 -3.35 37.80
C LEU A 532 -13.07 -3.99 36.89
N ASN A 533 -13.85 -3.19 36.18
CA ASN A 533 -14.80 -3.68 35.19
C ASN A 533 -14.24 -3.40 33.79
N LEU A 534 -13.82 -4.46 33.09
CA LEU A 534 -13.33 -4.40 31.72
C LEU A 534 -14.43 -4.87 30.75
N PHE A 535 -14.78 -3.99 29.82
CA PHE A 535 -15.74 -4.26 28.76
C PHE A 535 -14.99 -4.38 27.43
N CYS A 536 -15.04 -5.54 26.79
CA CYS A 536 -14.43 -5.74 25.48
C CYS A 536 -15.53 -5.78 24.42
N TYR A 537 -15.37 -4.95 23.39
CA TYR A 537 -16.30 -4.83 22.28
C TYR A 537 -15.61 -5.17 20.98
N ASP A 538 -16.21 -6.03 20.16
CA ASP A 538 -15.73 -6.33 18.81
C ASP A 538 -16.88 -6.73 17.90
N LEU A 539 -16.70 -6.60 16.58
CA LEU A 539 -17.66 -7.10 15.60
C LEU A 539 -17.57 -8.63 15.46
N VAL A 540 -16.38 -9.21 15.70
CA VAL A 540 -16.10 -10.63 15.48
C VAL A 540 -16.26 -11.42 16.79
N PRO A 541 -17.24 -12.33 16.90
CA PRO A 541 -17.47 -13.11 18.12
C PRO A 541 -16.27 -13.95 18.56
N GLU A 542 -15.56 -14.55 17.62
CA GLU A 542 -14.37 -15.39 17.87
C GLU A 542 -13.22 -14.56 18.47
N ALA A 543 -13.11 -13.28 18.10
CA ALA A 543 -12.10 -12.36 18.63
C ALA A 543 -12.34 -12.07 20.12
N LEU A 544 -13.60 -11.90 20.51
CA LEU A 544 -14.00 -11.78 21.91
C LEU A 544 -13.68 -13.05 22.70
N GLN A 545 -13.94 -14.23 22.11
CA GLN A 545 -13.60 -15.50 22.75
C GLN A 545 -12.08 -15.65 22.94
N ARG A 546 -11.27 -15.29 21.94
CA ARG A 546 -9.81 -15.26 22.05
C ARG A 546 -9.32 -14.28 23.11
N THR A 547 -9.96 -13.12 23.21
CA THR A 547 -9.69 -12.13 24.26
C THR A 547 -9.96 -12.70 25.65
N ARG A 548 -11.10 -13.40 25.83
CA ARG A 548 -11.44 -14.09 27.08
C ARG A 548 -10.34 -15.06 27.50
N GLU A 549 -9.96 -15.95 26.59
CA GLU A 549 -8.95 -16.99 26.84
C GLU A 549 -7.61 -16.39 27.30
N LYS A 550 -7.14 -15.32 26.63
CA LYS A 550 -5.91 -14.64 27.04
C LYS A 550 -6.01 -14.01 28.41
N ILE A 551 -7.15 -13.41 28.75
CA ILE A 551 -7.34 -12.78 30.07
C ILE A 551 -7.44 -13.86 31.16
N GLU A 552 -8.19 -14.94 30.93
CA GLU A 552 -8.27 -16.07 31.85
C GLU A 552 -6.90 -16.70 32.09
N GLN A 553 -6.08 -16.85 31.04
CA GLN A 553 -4.71 -17.31 31.15
C GLN A 553 -3.86 -16.35 32.00
N LEU A 554 -4.00 -15.03 31.81
CA LEU A 554 -3.32 -14.02 32.63
C LEU A 554 -3.72 -14.11 34.11
N ILE A 555 -5.01 -14.34 34.39
CA ILE A 555 -5.53 -14.52 35.76
C ILE A 555 -4.94 -15.78 36.39
N ASN A 556 -4.98 -16.91 35.67
CA ASN A 556 -4.50 -18.20 36.17
C ASN A 556 -2.99 -18.22 36.46
N LEU A 557 -2.21 -17.45 35.71
CA LEU A 557 -0.77 -17.30 35.92
C LEU A 557 -0.42 -16.25 36.99
N SER A 558 -1.40 -15.48 37.48
CA SER A 558 -1.15 -14.41 38.45
C SER A 558 -0.92 -14.96 39.86
N VAL A 559 0.04 -14.37 40.57
CA VAL A 559 0.36 -14.70 41.96
C VAL A 559 -0.42 -13.74 42.89
N ASN A 560 -0.77 -14.20 44.09
CA ASN A 560 -1.40 -13.39 45.16
C ASN A 560 -2.79 -12.79 44.85
N GLY A 561 -3.53 -13.34 43.88
CA GLY A 561 -4.90 -12.85 43.60
C GLY A 561 -4.95 -11.44 43.00
N ARG A 562 -3.87 -11.03 42.30
CA ARG A 562 -3.72 -9.70 41.65
C ARG A 562 -4.97 -9.23 40.92
N TYR A 563 -5.63 -10.13 40.19
CA TYR A 563 -6.80 -9.84 39.36
C TYR A 563 -8.12 -10.37 39.96
N SER A 564 -8.17 -10.66 41.25
CA SER A 564 -9.36 -11.24 41.91
C SER A 564 -10.61 -10.35 41.85
N GLY A 565 -10.44 -9.03 41.76
CA GLY A 565 -11.51 -8.05 41.58
C GLY A 565 -11.88 -7.74 40.13
N LEU A 566 -11.23 -8.38 39.14
CA LEU A 566 -11.49 -8.13 37.72
C LEU A 566 -12.82 -8.76 37.29
N LYS A 567 -13.68 -7.95 36.66
CA LYS A 567 -14.90 -8.38 35.96
C LYS A 567 -14.75 -8.11 34.47
N ILE A 568 -15.16 -9.06 33.65
CA ILE A 568 -15.01 -9.00 32.20
C ILE A 568 -16.39 -9.15 31.56
N ASP A 569 -16.76 -8.19 30.73
CA ASP A 569 -17.99 -8.18 29.94
C ASP A 569 -17.64 -8.16 28.46
N LEU A 570 -18.09 -9.15 27.70
CA LEU A 570 -17.80 -9.27 26.26
C LEU A 570 -19.06 -9.03 25.46
N ASN A 571 -18.99 -8.13 24.48
CA ASN A 571 -20.17 -7.70 23.74
C ASN A 571 -19.87 -7.59 22.25
N VAL A 572 -20.68 -8.27 21.43
CA VAL A 572 -20.61 -8.12 19.97
C VAL A 572 -21.25 -6.78 19.59
N VAL A 573 -20.46 -5.89 18.99
CA VAL A 573 -20.89 -4.53 18.62
C VAL A 573 -20.39 -4.15 17.24
N ASP A 574 -21.32 -3.70 16.39
CA ASP A 574 -21.01 -3.08 15.10
C ASP A 574 -20.87 -1.56 15.25
N LEU A 575 -19.64 -1.05 15.15
CA LEU A 575 -19.36 0.39 15.21
C LEU A 575 -19.95 1.16 14.01
N GLU A 576 -20.19 0.48 12.89
CA GLU A 576 -20.79 1.07 11.70
C GLU A 576 -22.33 1.24 11.85
N ALA A 577 -22.91 0.87 13.00
CA ALA A 577 -24.31 1.17 13.32
C ALA A 577 -24.61 2.69 13.37
N ALA A 578 -23.59 3.52 13.57
CA ALA A 578 -23.71 4.98 13.58
C ALA A 578 -23.79 5.62 12.19
N ARG A 579 -23.67 4.86 11.09
CA ARG A 579 -23.54 5.40 9.72
C ARG A 579 -24.72 6.24 9.22
N LEU A 580 -25.90 6.13 9.83
CA LEU A 580 -27.06 6.99 9.50
C LEU A 580 -26.98 8.40 10.11
N THR A 581 -26.04 8.63 11.03
CA THR A 581 -25.89 9.92 11.73
C THR A 581 -25.72 11.11 10.80
N PRO A 582 -24.88 11.10 9.75
CA PRO A 582 -24.75 12.24 8.84
C PRO A 582 -26.09 12.65 8.21
N LEU A 583 -26.91 11.67 7.81
CA LEU A 583 -28.22 11.95 7.22
C LEU A 583 -29.18 12.53 8.28
N LYS A 584 -29.15 12.02 9.51
CA LYS A 584 -29.93 12.57 10.63
C LYS A 584 -29.53 14.02 10.94
N GLU A 585 -28.24 14.33 10.97
CA GLU A 585 -27.71 15.69 11.17
C GLU A 585 -28.12 16.63 10.01
N PHE A 586 -28.12 16.14 8.76
CA PHE A 586 -28.61 16.90 7.61
C PHE A 586 -30.12 17.19 7.71
N LEU A 587 -30.92 16.19 8.09
CA LEU A 587 -32.38 16.34 8.20
C LEU A 587 -32.82 17.26 9.34
N SER A 588 -32.02 17.36 10.40
CA SER A 588 -32.23 18.27 11.53
C SER A 588 -31.67 19.68 11.27
N GLY A 589 -30.85 19.85 10.24
CA GLY A 589 -30.22 21.13 9.89
C GLY A 589 -28.89 21.39 10.60
N GLU A 590 -28.37 20.42 11.37
CA GLU A 590 -27.01 20.49 11.94
C GLU A 590 -25.93 20.46 10.85
N LEU A 591 -26.14 19.67 9.78
CA LEU A 591 -25.33 19.74 8.57
C LEU A 591 -26.01 20.59 7.50
N TYR A 592 -25.38 21.71 7.15
CA TYR A 592 -25.93 22.65 6.17
C TYR A 592 -25.66 22.22 4.72
N GLY A 593 -26.74 21.84 4.04
CA GLY A 593 -26.75 21.57 2.60
C GLY A 593 -26.19 20.19 2.20
N PRO A 594 -26.44 19.73 0.96
CA PRO A 594 -26.10 18.37 0.54
C PRO A 594 -24.59 18.07 0.56
N LEU A 595 -23.74 19.05 0.22
CA LEU A 595 -22.28 18.89 0.22
C LEU A 595 -21.70 18.49 1.59
N ALA A 596 -22.39 18.76 2.69
CA ALA A 596 -21.96 18.36 4.03
C ALA A 596 -21.98 16.83 4.26
N LEU A 597 -22.63 16.08 3.36
CA LEU A 597 -22.65 14.61 3.36
C LEU A 597 -21.46 13.97 2.63
N SER A 598 -20.58 14.77 2.00
CA SER A 598 -19.40 14.29 1.28
C SER A 598 -18.52 13.42 2.17
N ASP A 599 -18.09 12.28 1.65
CA ASP A 599 -17.20 11.33 2.33
C ASP A 599 -17.73 10.77 3.67
N ARG A 600 -19.04 10.94 3.93
CA ARG A 600 -19.72 10.43 5.14
C ARG A 600 -20.70 9.29 4.85
N ILE A 601 -21.11 9.10 3.59
CA ILE A 601 -22.05 8.06 3.16
C ILE A 601 -21.44 7.23 2.02
N GLU A 602 -21.35 5.91 2.20
CA GLU A 602 -20.75 5.02 1.20
C GLU A 602 -21.59 4.97 -0.06
N GLY A 603 -20.91 5.10 -1.20
CA GLY A 603 -21.53 5.18 -2.52
C GLY A 603 -21.97 6.60 -2.92
N LEU A 604 -22.03 7.55 -1.98
CA LEU A 604 -22.40 8.93 -2.27
C LEU A 604 -21.16 9.75 -2.63
N ASN A 605 -20.95 9.97 -3.92
CA ASN A 605 -19.78 10.70 -4.40
C ASN A 605 -19.98 12.23 -4.33
N THR A 606 -18.88 12.96 -4.15
CA THR A 606 -18.86 14.43 -4.03
C THR A 606 -19.32 15.15 -5.30
N THR A 607 -19.09 14.56 -6.48
CA THR A 607 -19.53 15.12 -7.77
C THR A 607 -21.05 15.17 -7.87
N THR A 608 -21.74 14.09 -7.53
CA THR A 608 -23.19 13.99 -7.45
C THR A 608 -23.73 14.99 -6.43
N LEU A 609 -23.11 15.10 -5.25
CA LEU A 609 -23.49 16.10 -4.25
C LEU A 609 -23.32 17.54 -4.74
N ARG A 610 -22.29 17.82 -5.55
CA ARG A 610 -22.07 19.15 -6.16
C ARG A 610 -23.20 19.48 -7.14
N LYS A 611 -23.56 18.56 -8.03
CA LYS A 611 -24.70 18.73 -8.95
C LYS A 611 -26.02 18.95 -8.21
N ILE A 612 -26.29 18.14 -7.18
CA ILE A 612 -27.45 18.29 -6.30
C ILE A 612 -27.44 19.68 -5.64
N SER A 613 -26.28 20.15 -5.18
CA SER A 613 -26.14 21.45 -4.51
C SER A 613 -26.32 22.64 -5.45
N GLU A 614 -25.84 22.54 -6.69
CA GLU A 614 -26.01 23.56 -7.73
C GLU A 614 -27.49 23.74 -8.14
N SER A 615 -28.27 22.65 -8.12
CA SER A 615 -29.72 22.64 -8.38
C SER A 615 -30.56 22.67 -7.10
N TYR A 616 -29.97 22.97 -5.94
CA TYR A 616 -30.66 22.87 -4.66
C TYR A 616 -31.71 23.95 -4.51
N GLY A 617 -32.97 23.53 -4.40
CA GLY A 617 -34.13 24.39 -4.21
C GLY A 617 -35.23 23.71 -3.41
N SER A 618 -36.37 24.38 -3.25
CA SER A 618 -37.47 23.90 -2.39
C SER A 618 -37.98 22.51 -2.76
N ARG A 619 -38.03 22.19 -4.06
CA ARG A 619 -38.47 20.87 -4.56
C ARG A 619 -37.48 19.77 -4.20
N LEU A 620 -36.20 19.96 -4.53
CA LEU A 620 -35.15 18.98 -4.25
C LEU A 620 -34.94 18.80 -2.74
N HIS A 621 -35.07 19.88 -1.96
CA HIS A 621 -35.08 19.82 -0.50
C HIS A 621 -36.16 18.86 0.03
N LYS A 622 -37.41 18.99 -0.43
CA LYS A 622 -38.50 18.08 0.00
C LYS A 622 -38.23 16.63 -0.39
N ILE A 623 -37.69 16.38 -1.59
CA ILE A 623 -37.32 15.04 -2.06
C ILE A 623 -36.24 14.43 -1.17
N LEU A 624 -35.14 15.14 -0.91
CA LEU A 624 -34.09 14.67 0.00
C LEU A 624 -34.62 14.48 1.43
N HIS A 625 -35.67 15.21 1.83
CA HIS A 625 -36.37 15.05 3.10
C HIS A 625 -37.45 13.97 3.10
N GLY A 626 -37.50 13.12 2.06
CA GLY A 626 -38.34 11.91 2.01
C GLY A 626 -39.61 12.02 1.19
N GLU A 627 -39.82 13.13 0.46
CA GLU A 627 -40.89 13.19 -0.54
C GLU A 627 -40.61 12.20 -1.68
N ASP A 628 -41.64 11.45 -2.04
CA ASP A 628 -41.57 10.39 -3.04
C ASP A 628 -41.69 10.95 -4.46
N THR A 629 -40.84 10.48 -5.37
CA THR A 629 -40.74 10.99 -6.74
C THR A 629 -40.12 9.93 -7.67
N SER A 630 -40.14 10.16 -8.98
CA SER A 630 -39.50 9.29 -9.96
C SER A 630 -38.12 9.80 -10.35
N VAL A 631 -37.29 8.89 -10.89
CA VAL A 631 -35.97 9.20 -11.46
C VAL A 631 -36.07 10.27 -12.56
N ASP A 632 -37.05 10.14 -13.46
CA ASP A 632 -37.31 11.12 -14.53
C ASP A 632 -37.59 12.54 -14.00
N GLU A 633 -38.33 12.65 -12.90
CA GLU A 633 -38.65 13.94 -12.29
C GLU A 633 -37.42 14.56 -11.63
N ILE A 634 -36.57 13.75 -10.99
CA ILE A 634 -35.30 14.21 -10.42
C ILE A 634 -34.38 14.75 -11.52
N MET A 635 -34.25 14.03 -12.64
CA MET A 635 -33.45 14.49 -13.78
C MET A 635 -34.03 15.76 -14.42
N LYS A 636 -35.35 15.97 -14.41
CA LYS A 636 -35.96 17.24 -14.84
C LYS A 636 -35.61 18.41 -13.91
N ILE A 637 -35.57 18.17 -12.61
CA ILE A 637 -35.21 19.18 -11.59
C ILE A 637 -33.71 19.50 -11.65
N CYS A 638 -32.88 18.48 -11.84
CA CYS A 638 -31.42 18.58 -11.90
C CYS A 638 -30.92 17.91 -13.18
N GLN A 639 -30.83 18.70 -14.26
CA GLN A 639 -30.56 18.22 -15.63
C GLN A 639 -29.16 17.61 -15.81
N ASP A 640 -28.24 17.88 -14.87
CA ASP A 640 -26.87 17.38 -14.92
C ASP A 640 -26.69 16.01 -14.26
N LEU A 641 -27.73 15.48 -13.59
CA LEU A 641 -27.71 14.12 -13.04
C LEU A 641 -27.96 13.11 -14.14
N ASP A 642 -27.17 12.03 -14.16
CA ASP A 642 -27.53 10.82 -14.88
C ASP A 642 -28.51 9.94 -14.08
N GLU A 643 -28.93 8.82 -14.67
CA GLU A 643 -29.91 7.91 -14.09
C GLU A 643 -29.43 7.32 -12.74
N VAL A 644 -28.15 6.95 -12.64
CA VAL A 644 -27.55 6.38 -11.42
C VAL A 644 -27.51 7.43 -10.30
N GLU A 645 -27.15 8.66 -10.64
CA GLU A 645 -27.12 9.77 -9.71
C GLU A 645 -28.53 10.18 -9.25
N ALA A 646 -29.51 10.14 -10.14
CA ALA A 646 -30.91 10.38 -9.80
C ALA A 646 -31.49 9.24 -8.94
N GLU A 647 -31.12 7.99 -9.18
CA GLU A 647 -31.43 6.86 -8.29
C GLU A 647 -30.79 7.02 -6.91
N THR A 648 -29.57 7.56 -6.84
CA THR A 648 -28.90 7.89 -5.58
C THR A 648 -29.70 8.91 -4.76
N VAL A 649 -30.33 9.89 -5.42
CA VAL A 649 -31.25 10.84 -4.77
C VAL A 649 -32.50 10.12 -4.24
N CYS A 650 -33.05 9.14 -4.99
CA CYS A 650 -34.13 8.30 -4.51
C CYS A 650 -33.74 7.48 -3.26
N ASP A 651 -32.53 6.94 -3.22
CA ASP A 651 -32.01 6.22 -2.05
C ASP A 651 -31.94 7.13 -0.81
N ILE A 652 -31.44 8.36 -0.95
CA ILE A 652 -31.45 9.35 0.13
C ILE A 652 -32.89 9.62 0.61
N SER A 653 -33.84 9.78 -0.32
CA SER A 653 -35.25 10.00 0.00
C SER A 653 -35.85 8.82 0.79
N ARG A 654 -35.57 7.57 0.41
CA ARG A 654 -35.98 6.35 1.15
C ARG A 654 -35.42 6.36 2.57
N MET A 655 -34.17 6.74 2.73
CA MET A 655 -33.51 6.77 4.04
C MET A 655 -34.02 7.88 4.95
N SER A 656 -34.37 9.02 4.36
CA SER A 656 -35.08 10.08 5.07
C SER A 656 -36.47 9.64 5.54
N ARG A 657 -37.18 8.80 4.76
CA ARG A 657 -38.44 8.19 5.21
C ARG A 657 -38.22 7.17 6.34
N PHE A 658 -37.15 6.37 6.29
CA PHE A 658 -36.80 5.44 7.36
C PHE A 658 -36.56 6.16 8.69
N LEU A 659 -35.74 7.21 8.68
CA LEU A 659 -35.45 8.02 9.87
C LEU A 659 -36.68 8.75 10.43
N LYS A 660 -37.67 9.03 9.58
CA LYS A 660 -38.92 9.71 9.98
C LYS A 660 -40.07 8.76 10.30
N ASP A 661 -39.84 7.45 10.23
CA ASP A 661 -40.87 6.42 10.38
C ASP A 661 -42.04 6.57 9.39
N ARG A 662 -41.71 6.81 8.11
CA ARG A 662 -42.67 7.07 7.03
C ARG A 662 -42.41 6.21 5.79
N LEU A 663 -41.77 5.04 5.97
CA LEU A 663 -41.52 4.12 4.86
C LEU A 663 -42.82 3.68 4.19
N LYS A 664 -42.75 3.48 2.89
CA LYS A 664 -43.82 2.92 2.09
C LYS A 664 -43.55 1.42 1.86
N PRO A 665 -44.57 0.58 1.61
CA PRO A 665 -44.36 -0.83 1.28
C PRO A 665 -43.37 -1.05 0.12
N LYS A 666 -43.37 -0.15 -0.87
CA LYS A 666 -42.45 -0.19 -2.01
C LYS A 666 -40.98 0.15 -1.69
N ASP A 667 -40.71 0.71 -0.51
CA ASP A 667 -39.34 1.02 -0.07
C ASP A 667 -38.67 -0.23 0.55
N LEU A 668 -39.44 -1.26 0.90
CA LEU A 668 -38.98 -2.46 1.59
C LEU A 668 -38.55 -3.55 0.60
N LYS A 669 -37.54 -4.33 0.99
CA LYS A 669 -37.14 -5.52 0.23
C LYS A 669 -38.28 -6.56 0.20
N PRO A 670 -38.33 -7.43 -0.84
CA PRO A 670 -39.34 -8.48 -0.93
C PRO A 670 -39.43 -9.32 0.35
N GLY A 671 -40.66 -9.56 0.83
CA GLY A 671 -40.92 -10.34 2.04
C GLY A 671 -40.83 -9.56 3.36
N LYS A 672 -40.48 -8.27 3.35
CA LYS A 672 -40.45 -7.41 4.53
C LYS A 672 -41.68 -6.52 4.60
N ASN A 673 -42.34 -6.50 5.76
CA ASN A 673 -43.48 -5.61 6.06
C ASN A 673 -43.09 -4.42 6.96
N VAL A 674 -41.97 -4.57 7.67
CA VAL A 674 -41.38 -3.57 8.56
C VAL A 674 -39.85 -3.63 8.36
N ALA A 675 -39.18 -2.48 8.43
CA ALA A 675 -37.73 -2.40 8.43
C ALA A 675 -37.22 -2.25 9.87
N GLU A 676 -36.42 -3.21 10.33
CA GLU A 676 -35.71 -3.13 11.61
C GLU A 676 -34.36 -2.43 11.42
N THR A 677 -33.70 -2.71 10.29
CA THR A 677 -32.41 -2.14 9.91
C THR A 677 -32.46 -1.61 8.48
N VAL A 678 -31.43 -0.85 8.08
CA VAL A 678 -31.26 -0.41 6.69
C VAL A 678 -31.23 -1.59 5.70
N ASN A 679 -30.80 -2.78 6.13
CA ASN A 679 -30.77 -3.96 5.26
C ASN A 679 -32.14 -4.44 4.79
N ASP A 680 -33.22 -4.03 5.44
CA ASP A 680 -34.59 -4.37 5.04
C ASP A 680 -35.15 -3.45 3.95
N ILE A 681 -34.37 -2.43 3.53
CA ILE A 681 -34.78 -1.36 2.63
C ILE A 681 -34.09 -1.53 1.28
N ILE A 682 -34.78 -1.18 0.20
CA ILE A 682 -34.22 -1.18 -1.15
C ILE A 682 -33.33 0.05 -1.32
N LEU A 683 -32.02 -0.19 -1.45
CA LEU A 683 -31.01 0.80 -1.83
C LEU A 683 -30.20 0.24 -3.00
N ASN A 684 -29.92 1.08 -4.00
CA ASN A 684 -29.22 0.67 -5.21
C ASN A 684 -27.74 1.08 -5.17
N HIS A 685 -27.46 2.31 -4.73
CA HIS A 685 -26.14 2.94 -4.93
C HIS A 685 -25.44 3.32 -3.64
N ILE A 686 -26.18 3.63 -2.57
CA ILE A 686 -25.61 4.00 -1.27
C ILE A 686 -25.80 2.92 -0.21
N SER A 687 -24.92 2.93 0.80
CA SER A 687 -24.96 2.00 1.92
C SER A 687 -24.82 2.72 3.26
N PHE A 688 -25.54 2.23 4.27
CA PHE A 688 -25.42 2.62 5.67
C PHE A 688 -25.09 1.42 6.57
N GLY A 689 -24.62 0.31 5.99
CA GLY A 689 -24.39 -0.93 6.73
C GLY A 689 -25.67 -1.46 7.40
N LYS A 690 -25.52 -2.04 8.60
CA LYS A 690 -26.64 -2.57 9.41
C LYS A 690 -27.26 -1.51 10.34
N ALA A 691 -27.11 -0.22 10.03
CA ALA A 691 -27.57 0.86 10.88
C ALA A 691 -29.08 0.77 11.19
N THR A 692 -29.44 1.21 12.40
CA THR A 692 -30.82 1.30 12.89
C THR A 692 -31.26 2.76 12.96
N ARG A 693 -32.56 2.99 13.19
CA ARG A 693 -33.11 4.35 13.33
C ARG A 693 -32.54 5.14 14.50
N ASP A 694 -31.99 4.45 15.50
CA ASP A 694 -31.39 5.09 16.68
C ASP A 694 -30.13 5.87 16.31
N CYS A 695 -29.46 5.49 15.21
CA CYS A 695 -28.21 6.09 14.74
C CYS A 695 -27.12 6.09 15.83
N ARG A 696 -27.08 5.04 16.65
CA ARG A 696 -26.16 4.92 17.79
C ARG A 696 -25.44 3.59 17.74
N VAL A 697 -24.21 3.61 18.23
CA VAL A 697 -23.50 2.39 18.59
C VAL A 697 -24.10 1.87 19.90
N ASN A 698 -24.21 0.55 20.04
CA ASN A 698 -24.70 -0.09 21.26
C ASN A 698 -23.68 -0.01 22.42
N LEU A 699 -23.41 1.22 22.86
CA LEU A 699 -22.58 1.57 24.00
C LEU A 699 -23.40 2.41 24.99
N PRO A 700 -23.31 2.15 26.30
CA PRO A 700 -24.00 2.96 27.30
C PRO A 700 -23.45 4.38 27.34
N SER A 701 -24.30 5.38 27.65
CA SER A 701 -23.86 6.77 27.82
C SER A 701 -23.19 6.99 29.17
N ASP A 702 -22.24 7.93 29.23
CA ASP A 702 -21.66 8.45 30.47
C ASP A 702 -21.20 7.37 31.48
N THR A 703 -20.64 6.27 30.97
CA THR A 703 -20.40 5.05 31.75
C THR A 703 -18.93 4.73 31.95
N PHE A 704 -18.08 5.00 30.96
CA PHE A 704 -16.68 4.56 31.01
C PHE A 704 -15.76 5.65 31.50
N ASP A 705 -14.87 5.32 32.44
CA ASP A 705 -13.78 6.19 32.88
C ASP A 705 -12.67 6.24 31.84
N ARG A 706 -12.51 5.13 31.09
CA ARG A 706 -11.49 4.93 30.06
C ARG A 706 -12.07 4.23 28.85
N ILE A 707 -11.74 4.71 27.66
CA ILE A 707 -11.98 4.01 26.39
C ILE A 707 -10.64 3.86 25.65
N GLY A 708 -10.29 2.64 25.28
CA GLY A 708 -9.21 2.32 24.34
C GLY A 708 -9.78 1.84 23.01
N ALA A 709 -9.19 2.25 21.90
CA ALA A 709 -9.46 1.65 20.58
C ALA A 709 -8.19 1.69 19.73
N SER A 710 -7.51 0.55 19.62
CA SER A 710 -6.22 0.44 18.93
C SER A 710 -6.39 0.09 17.46
N LEU A 711 -5.98 0.99 16.56
CA LEU A 711 -6.01 0.82 15.10
C LEU A 711 -7.39 0.50 14.49
N VAL A 712 -8.49 0.85 15.16
CA VAL A 712 -9.86 0.55 14.67
C VAL A 712 -10.41 1.65 13.78
N LEU A 713 -10.22 2.90 14.19
CA LEU A 713 -10.82 4.08 13.55
C LEU A 713 -10.55 4.20 12.04
N PRO A 714 -9.34 3.88 11.52
CA PRO A 714 -9.04 3.99 10.09
C PRO A 714 -9.93 3.15 9.18
N TYR A 715 -10.57 2.13 9.75
CA TYR A 715 -11.30 1.15 8.98
C TYR A 715 -12.81 1.36 8.98
N LEU A 716 -13.29 2.35 9.73
CA LEU A 716 -14.69 2.76 9.77
C LEU A 716 -14.98 3.70 8.59
N TYR A 717 -16.17 3.56 7.99
CA TYR A 717 -16.56 4.44 6.87
C TYR A 717 -16.83 5.86 7.37
N ASP A 718 -17.55 5.99 8.49
CA ASP A 718 -17.82 7.27 9.14
C ASP A 718 -17.17 7.37 10.53
N PRO A 719 -15.85 7.58 10.58
CA PRO A 719 -15.10 7.66 11.84
C PRO A 719 -15.56 8.85 12.70
N LYS A 720 -16.09 9.93 12.10
CA LYS A 720 -16.56 11.10 12.85
C LYS A 720 -17.75 10.76 13.74
N SER A 721 -18.72 10.03 13.23
CA SER A 721 -19.88 9.64 14.03
C SER A 721 -19.52 8.65 15.14
N VAL A 722 -18.54 7.77 14.92
CA VAL A 722 -18.09 6.85 15.96
C VAL A 722 -17.31 7.57 17.07
N VAL A 723 -16.46 8.56 16.73
CA VAL A 723 -15.77 9.37 17.74
C VAL A 723 -16.77 10.18 18.61
N LYS A 724 -17.87 10.68 18.03
CA LYS A 724 -18.98 11.28 18.80
C LYS A 724 -19.65 10.28 19.75
N GLU A 725 -19.80 9.03 19.33
CA GLU A 725 -20.35 7.97 20.20
C GLU A 725 -19.39 7.58 21.33
N PHE A 726 -18.07 7.61 21.09
CA PHE A 726 -17.08 7.46 22.17
C PHE A 726 -17.15 8.61 23.17
N TYR A 727 -17.31 9.85 22.68
CA TYR A 727 -17.52 11.02 23.55
C TYR A 727 -18.80 10.85 24.38
N ARG A 728 -19.90 10.36 23.79
CA ARG A 728 -21.14 10.07 24.52
C ARG A 728 -20.94 8.98 25.59
N ALA A 729 -20.17 7.94 25.28
CA ALA A 729 -20.01 6.78 26.15
C ALA A 729 -19.10 7.02 27.37
N LEU A 730 -18.14 7.94 27.25
CA LEU A 730 -17.29 8.35 28.37
C LEU A 730 -18.07 9.07 29.46
N ALA A 731 -17.78 8.74 30.71
CA ALA A 731 -18.20 9.56 31.85
C ALA A 731 -17.55 10.96 31.79
N PRO A 732 -18.14 12.00 32.43
CA PRO A 732 -17.51 13.31 32.53
C PRO A 732 -16.08 13.23 33.08
N GLY A 733 -15.11 13.90 32.44
CA GLY A 733 -13.69 13.80 32.79
C GLY A 733 -13.02 12.47 32.41
N GLY A 734 -13.74 11.56 31.74
CA GLY A 734 -13.20 10.31 31.23
C GLY A 734 -12.17 10.53 30.13
N LYS A 735 -11.26 9.56 29.97
CA LYS A 735 -10.12 9.63 29.05
C LYS A 735 -10.27 8.63 27.91
N ILE A 736 -9.90 9.03 26.70
CA ILE A 736 -9.83 8.15 25.53
C ILE A 736 -8.39 7.99 25.04
N VAL A 737 -8.06 6.77 24.59
CA VAL A 737 -6.83 6.48 23.85
C VAL A 737 -7.21 5.82 22.53
N LEU A 738 -6.85 6.46 21.42
CA LEU A 738 -7.09 5.99 20.05
C LEU A 738 -5.77 5.82 19.32
N SER A 739 -5.73 4.99 18.29
CA SER A 739 -4.60 4.96 17.37
C SER A 739 -4.99 4.75 15.91
N SER A 740 -4.09 5.17 15.01
CA SER A 740 -4.26 5.11 13.56
C SER A 740 -2.90 4.95 12.88
N LEU A 741 -2.86 4.23 11.75
CA LEU A 741 -1.71 4.27 10.85
C LEU A 741 -1.59 5.65 10.18
N LYS A 742 -0.37 6.06 9.85
CA LYS A 742 -0.09 7.30 9.11
C LYS A 742 -0.38 7.10 7.61
N PRO A 743 -0.75 8.15 6.87
CA PRO A 743 -0.76 8.10 5.41
C PRO A 743 0.62 7.72 4.87
N ASN A 744 0.67 7.06 3.71
CA ASN A 744 1.91 6.49 3.16
C ASN A 744 2.56 5.45 4.09
N PHE A 745 1.74 4.76 4.88
CA PHE A 745 2.17 3.64 5.71
C PHE A 745 3.00 2.65 4.89
N ASP A 746 4.18 2.32 5.41
CA ASP A 746 5.05 1.29 4.86
C ASP A 746 5.51 0.36 5.97
N SER A 747 5.05 -0.89 5.91
CA SER A 747 5.43 -1.97 6.84
C SER A 747 6.65 -2.76 6.38
N SER A 748 7.27 -2.42 5.25
CA SER A 748 8.35 -3.23 4.66
C SER A 748 9.49 -3.47 5.64
N LYS A 749 9.93 -2.40 6.33
CA LYS A 749 10.97 -2.51 7.35
C LYS A 749 10.60 -3.44 8.48
N SER A 750 9.47 -3.19 9.15
CA SER A 750 9.03 -3.98 10.30
C SER A 750 8.81 -5.45 9.91
N TYR A 751 8.26 -5.70 8.73
CA TYR A 751 8.04 -7.03 8.18
C TYR A 751 9.35 -7.80 7.93
N ILE A 752 10.35 -7.19 7.29
CA ILE A 752 11.63 -7.83 7.01
C ILE A 752 12.42 -8.08 8.29
N GLU A 753 12.46 -7.11 9.20
CA GLU A 753 13.19 -7.24 10.47
C GLU A 753 12.57 -8.32 11.35
N GLU A 754 11.23 -8.41 11.41
CA GLU A 754 10.53 -9.46 12.13
C GLU A 754 10.78 -10.85 11.52
N ALA A 755 10.76 -10.97 10.20
CA ALA A 755 11.12 -12.21 9.52
C ALA A 755 12.55 -12.67 9.87
N GLN A 756 13.51 -11.74 9.85
CA GLN A 756 14.90 -12.03 10.23
C GLN A 756 15.01 -12.46 11.69
N GLN A 757 14.32 -11.76 12.60
CA GLN A 757 14.30 -12.11 14.02
C GLN A 757 13.73 -13.51 14.25
N ILE A 758 12.60 -13.86 13.61
CA ILE A 758 12.01 -15.20 13.68
C ILE A 758 13.01 -16.26 13.20
N SER A 759 13.66 -16.05 12.05
CA SER A 759 14.64 -16.98 11.51
C SER A 759 15.84 -17.21 12.46
N GLN A 760 16.27 -16.16 13.17
CA GLN A 760 17.44 -16.18 14.05
C GLN A 760 17.15 -16.69 15.49
N ARG A 761 15.88 -16.84 15.89
CA ARG A 761 15.51 -17.38 17.21
C ARG A 761 16.11 -18.76 17.45
N THR A 762 16.77 -18.96 18.59
CA THR A 762 17.37 -20.27 18.94
C THR A 762 16.46 -21.12 19.84
N ASP A 763 15.43 -20.51 20.42
CA ASP A 763 14.45 -21.13 21.31
C ASP A 763 13.23 -21.70 20.57
N LEU A 764 13.19 -21.60 19.24
CA LEU A 764 12.17 -22.18 18.37
C LEU A 764 12.75 -23.31 17.53
N THR A 765 11.96 -24.35 17.32
CA THR A 765 12.21 -25.39 16.31
C THR A 765 12.03 -24.84 14.89
N ASP A 766 12.64 -25.47 13.89
CA ASP A 766 12.48 -25.05 12.48
C ASP A 766 11.02 -25.09 12.02
N LYS A 767 10.24 -26.05 12.52
CA LYS A 767 8.80 -26.14 12.23
C LYS A 767 8.02 -24.95 12.80
N GLU A 768 8.36 -24.51 14.01
CA GLU A 768 7.73 -23.32 14.61
C GLU A 768 8.13 -22.05 13.89
N LYS A 769 9.40 -21.91 13.51
CA LYS A 769 9.88 -20.77 12.70
C LYS A 769 9.12 -20.68 11.38
N GLU A 770 8.99 -21.79 10.66
CA GLU A 770 8.27 -21.80 9.38
C GLU A 770 6.80 -21.44 9.58
N ARG A 771 6.15 -21.96 10.63
CA ARG A 771 4.76 -21.61 10.96
C ARG A 771 4.58 -20.10 11.21
N LEU A 772 5.50 -19.48 11.95
CA LEU A 772 5.47 -18.04 12.20
C LEU A 772 5.75 -17.23 10.93
N LEU A 773 6.73 -17.64 10.10
CA LEU A 773 7.03 -16.98 8.83
C LEU A 773 5.85 -17.06 7.84
N VAL A 774 5.17 -18.21 7.77
CA VAL A 774 3.93 -18.34 6.97
C VAL A 774 2.85 -17.41 7.49
N SER A 775 2.66 -17.32 8.81
CA SER A 775 1.69 -16.40 9.43
C SER A 775 2.02 -14.94 9.11
N LEU A 776 3.31 -14.57 9.17
CA LEU A 776 3.79 -13.23 8.86
C LEU A 776 3.57 -12.86 7.38
N ARG A 777 3.89 -13.76 6.44
CA ARG A 777 3.63 -13.55 4.99
C ARG A 777 2.15 -13.34 4.71
N GLU A 778 1.29 -14.14 5.34
CA GLU A 778 -0.15 -14.00 5.19
C GLU A 778 -0.68 -12.69 5.76
N PHE A 779 -0.23 -12.31 6.95
CA PHE A 779 -0.56 -11.03 7.56
C PHE A 779 -0.13 -9.84 6.67
N SER A 780 1.08 -9.90 6.09
CA SER A 780 1.56 -8.91 5.13
C SER A 780 0.67 -8.82 3.88
N SER A 781 0.21 -9.96 3.36
CA SER A 781 -0.77 -10.00 2.28
C SER A 781 -2.10 -9.34 2.67
N PHE A 782 -2.58 -9.52 3.91
CA PHE A 782 -3.77 -8.80 4.40
C PHE A 782 -3.53 -7.29 4.51
N LEU A 783 -2.36 -6.85 5.00
CA LEU A 783 -2.01 -5.42 5.04
C LEU A 783 -2.06 -4.79 3.64
N ALA A 784 -1.59 -5.50 2.61
CA ALA A 784 -1.69 -5.03 1.22
C ALA A 784 -3.16 -4.84 0.78
N THR A 785 -4.08 -5.71 1.22
CA THR A 785 -5.53 -5.53 1.01
C THR A 785 -6.08 -4.30 1.74
N LEU A 786 -5.61 -4.01 2.96
CA LEU A 786 -6.00 -2.79 3.68
C LEU A 786 -5.54 -1.53 2.95
N ILE A 787 -4.33 -1.54 2.39
CA ILE A 787 -3.80 -0.45 1.56
C ILE A 787 -4.64 -0.28 0.29
N GLU A 788 -5.05 -1.38 -0.36
CA GLU A 788 -5.95 -1.30 -1.54
C GLU A 788 -7.32 -0.69 -1.16
N LEU A 789 -7.87 -1.03 0.01
CA LEU A 789 -9.13 -0.44 0.50
C LEU A 789 -8.98 1.04 0.87
N GLU A 790 -7.81 1.46 1.35
CA GLU A 790 -7.48 2.87 1.55
C GLU A 790 -7.40 3.62 0.21
N ASP A 791 -6.74 3.03 -0.78
CA ASP A 791 -6.65 3.54 -2.15
C ASP A 791 -8.05 3.74 -2.77
N ASN A 792 -8.98 2.83 -2.52
CA ASN A 792 -10.37 2.91 -2.98
C ASN A 792 -11.23 3.90 -2.16
N GLY A 793 -10.68 4.52 -1.11
CA GLY A 793 -11.39 5.42 -0.21
C GLY A 793 -12.41 4.74 0.71
N ARG A 794 -12.30 3.41 0.90
CA ARG A 794 -13.10 2.67 1.91
C ARG A 794 -12.52 2.85 3.31
N PHE A 795 -11.19 2.89 3.41
CA PHE A 795 -10.44 3.16 4.63
C PHE A 795 -9.72 4.50 4.54
N LYS A 796 -9.35 5.05 5.69
CA LYS A 796 -8.63 6.32 5.79
C LYS A 796 -7.57 6.28 6.88
N PHE A 797 -6.32 6.43 6.49
CA PHE A 797 -5.21 6.72 7.42
C PHE A 797 -5.15 8.22 7.71
N PHE A 798 -4.90 8.57 8.96
CA PHE A 798 -5.06 9.95 9.43
C PHE A 798 -3.72 10.63 9.63
N THR A 799 -3.60 11.86 9.12
CA THR A 799 -2.56 12.77 9.60
C THR A 799 -2.87 13.25 11.02
N THR A 800 -1.83 13.72 11.72
CA THR A 800 -1.94 14.38 13.04
C THR A 800 -3.02 15.47 13.04
N GLN A 801 -3.06 16.31 12.00
CA GLN A 801 -4.00 17.43 11.93
C GLN A 801 -5.44 16.98 11.67
N GLU A 802 -5.65 15.99 10.80
CA GLU A 802 -6.99 15.46 10.53
C GLU A 802 -7.59 14.82 11.77
N MET A 803 -6.82 14.02 12.50
CA MET A 803 -7.32 13.38 13.71
C MET A 803 -7.57 14.39 14.84
N LYS A 804 -6.68 15.38 15.01
CA LYS A 804 -6.91 16.47 15.98
C LYS A 804 -8.23 17.19 15.69
N THR A 805 -8.48 17.51 14.43
CA THR A 805 -9.72 18.16 13.99
C THR A 805 -10.93 17.26 14.26
N LEU A 806 -10.82 15.97 13.96
CA LEU A 806 -11.88 14.99 14.20
C LEU A 806 -12.27 14.89 15.68
N MET A 807 -11.29 14.86 16.57
CA MET A 807 -11.51 14.79 18.02
C MET A 807 -12.06 16.09 18.59
N ASP A 808 -11.54 17.24 18.14
CA ASP A 808 -11.98 18.58 18.55
C ASP A 808 -13.45 18.81 18.15
N GLU A 809 -13.83 18.46 16.90
CA GLU A 809 -15.22 18.54 16.42
C GLU A 809 -16.19 17.60 17.15
N ALA A 810 -15.68 16.56 17.82
CA ALA A 810 -16.48 15.68 18.66
C ALA A 810 -16.61 16.16 20.12
N GLY A 811 -15.87 17.20 20.51
CA GLY A 811 -15.92 17.81 21.84
C GLY A 811 -14.77 17.43 22.78
N PHE A 812 -13.78 16.67 22.32
CA PHE A 812 -12.65 16.27 23.16
C PHE A 812 -11.72 17.44 23.49
N ALA A 813 -11.24 17.50 24.72
CA ALA A 813 -10.26 18.46 25.20
C ALA A 813 -8.91 17.78 25.47
N ASN A 814 -7.86 18.59 25.72
CA ASN A 814 -6.53 18.11 26.10
C ASN A 814 -5.90 17.09 25.14
N ILE A 815 -6.16 17.23 23.84
CA ILE A 815 -5.71 16.29 22.81
C ILE A 815 -4.18 16.27 22.70
N LYS A 816 -3.59 15.14 23.10
CA LYS A 816 -2.16 14.81 22.98
C LYS A 816 -1.96 13.79 21.88
N ILE A 817 -0.88 13.95 21.11
CA ILE A 817 -0.56 13.09 19.98
C ILE A 817 0.88 12.65 20.10
N LYS A 818 1.12 11.36 19.88
CA LYS A 818 2.45 10.75 19.90
C LYS A 818 2.64 9.90 18.65
N GLU A 819 3.73 10.11 17.93
CA GLU A 819 4.16 9.20 16.87
C GLU A 819 4.76 7.94 17.50
N SER A 820 4.42 6.77 16.97
CA SER A 820 4.83 5.48 17.52
C SER A 820 4.81 4.40 16.42
N LEU A 821 5.03 3.14 16.80
CA LEU A 821 5.16 1.97 15.92
C LEU A 821 6.33 2.12 14.93
N GLY A 822 7.52 1.83 15.43
CA GLY A 822 8.76 1.68 14.66
C GLY A 822 9.51 2.96 14.32
N ASN A 823 10.62 2.80 13.59
CA ASN A 823 11.46 3.90 13.11
C ASN A 823 11.79 3.77 11.61
N PRO A 824 11.16 4.56 10.71
CA PRO A 824 10.33 5.72 11.01
C PRO A 824 8.99 5.31 11.61
N THR A 825 8.40 6.19 12.42
CA THR A 825 7.10 5.94 13.04
C THR A 825 6.03 5.74 11.96
N THR A 826 5.25 4.68 12.07
CA THR A 826 4.20 4.31 11.10
C THR A 826 2.79 4.50 11.64
N ALA A 827 2.64 4.75 12.94
CA ALA A 827 1.36 4.99 13.60
C ALA A 827 1.37 6.24 14.48
N LEU A 828 0.16 6.68 14.84
CA LEU A 828 -0.11 7.76 15.76
C LEU A 828 -0.97 7.23 16.91
N ILE A 829 -0.62 7.62 18.14
CA ILE A 829 -1.43 7.43 19.34
C ILE A 829 -2.00 8.79 19.75
N PHE A 830 -3.30 8.83 20.01
CA PHE A 830 -4.04 10.00 20.43
C PHE A 830 -4.61 9.76 21.82
N CYS A 831 -4.46 10.74 22.70
CA CYS A 831 -5.03 10.72 24.05
C CYS A 831 -5.78 12.03 24.28
N ALA A 832 -7.01 11.95 24.77
CA ALA A 832 -7.83 13.13 25.05
C ALA A 832 -8.81 12.87 26.18
N GLU A 833 -9.48 13.92 26.63
CA GLU A 833 -10.42 13.89 27.75
C GLU A 833 -11.78 14.43 27.31
N LYS A 834 -12.85 13.90 27.92
CA LYS A 834 -14.19 14.48 27.80
C LYS A 834 -14.24 15.75 28.65
N GLY A 835 -14.38 16.89 27.97
CA GLY A 835 -14.39 18.23 28.57
C GLY A 835 -15.63 18.57 29.38
#